data_AF-A0A7S0NKR4-F1
#
_entry.id   AF-A0A7S0NKR4-F1
#
_cell.length_a   1.000
_cell.length_b   1.000
_cell.length_c   1.000
_cell.angle_alpha   90.00
_cell.angle_beta   90.00
_cell.angle_gamma   90.00
#
_symmetry.space_group_name_H-M   'P 1'
#
loop_
_entity.id
_entity.type
_entity.pdbx_description
1 polymer ?
#
loop_
_entity_poly.entity_id
_entity_poly.type
_entity_poly.pdbx_seq_one_letter_code
_entity_poly.pdbx_strand_id
1 'polypeptide(L)'
;MMAGGERSVGSIMAIDPADLWVAADEDFQEWVLERAYADNPAQCPLSTDEDDPTCSLIHFAQGSLEVVHDDLRRVLPPAQLKKAIDILRVVGIDDAFVVRRELVNYKKTCLNIQRCATQLDRDLRQLVTFFKGSDDERIDIDDERIYVHSDRHTALCDALGQCKGALGVMSDLRQFVKTVCCVSRHPAKATPEYLAGLPRSLKHLRKYVRCAGDTVASQRGHTAVNEVHEADGGDDGADFHRGEESGAAHLARAMDGFANLGWPPRIVSFMRKSLVAKGAVKALWMHSELIRGLTHLDEYLRLLRGCVTELEAMPNLVDVCASALSASRVEGVHGGDASILQRVSRACRVRKELNQLYGAVEALGDQTTWLRRIADVPTERLFVAGDADLRASTSMFIPSGFRVGDLFARQRAVCDGEFPRMMRVLRDEGWPTHLLGRLGAEKRTETNFKETTCRVCERGFSSLWVHRFICVACELNERFELGRCPYRESCASPFCPHANRCFVCDSWSCAECRLIRGDGEECLALAEDIDPDLTYLDWDRTLCTTRSGASPLKGTHAVDPDLLSMICSRPKGSVHIVTRNSYRDDIKTFMARAGLPDDIPVHTVKKHQSKAEVILEGNEGTILFVDDSVAEHMDERLMRSGVFRVLFGRALS
;
A
#
# COMPACT_ATOMS: atom_id res chain seq x y z
N MET A 1 23.75 -13.29 -64.42
CA MET A 1 23.38 -11.88 -64.72
C MET A 1 21.88 -11.84 -64.98
N MET A 2 21.21 -10.79 -64.49
CA MET A 2 19.75 -10.59 -64.40
C MET A 2 19.10 -11.31 -63.21
N ALA A 3 18.44 -10.68 -62.25
CA ALA A 3 18.45 -9.30 -61.76
C ALA A 3 18.02 -9.42 -60.29
N GLY A 4 18.88 -8.99 -59.37
CA GLY A 4 18.52 -8.87 -57.96
C GLY A 4 17.53 -7.72 -57.81
N GLY A 5 16.29 -8.05 -57.46
CA GLY A 5 15.34 -7.07 -56.97
C GLY A 5 15.71 -6.70 -55.54
N GLU A 6 16.38 -5.57 -55.37
CA GLU A 6 16.43 -4.86 -54.10
C GLU A 6 14.98 -4.63 -53.64
N ARG A 7 14.55 -5.35 -52.59
CA ARG A 7 13.30 -5.03 -51.90
C ARG A 7 13.50 -3.67 -51.25
N SER A 8 12.81 -2.66 -51.78
CA SER A 8 12.77 -1.33 -51.19
C SER A 8 12.23 -1.43 -49.76
N VAL A 9 13.06 -1.08 -48.79
CA VAL A 9 12.67 -0.79 -47.42
C VAL A 9 11.88 0.51 -47.44
N GLY A 10 10.57 0.42 -47.72
CA GLY A 10 9.72 1.58 -47.89
C GLY A 10 8.26 1.17 -48.02
N SER A 11 7.50 1.42 -46.95
CA SER A 11 6.07 1.09 -46.74
C SER A 11 5.83 -0.26 -46.02
N ILE A 12 5.70 -0.20 -44.69
CA ILE A 12 5.06 -1.24 -43.90
C ILE A 12 3.60 -1.29 -44.36
N MET A 13 3.28 -2.19 -45.29
CA MET A 13 1.88 -2.43 -45.65
C MET A 13 1.17 -3.01 -44.42
N ALA A 14 0.21 -2.28 -43.88
CA ALA A 14 -0.71 -2.79 -42.87
C ALA A 14 -1.33 -4.08 -43.41
N ILE A 15 -1.10 -5.20 -42.73
CA ILE A 15 -1.67 -6.48 -43.14
C ILE A 15 -3.17 -6.46 -42.92
N ASP A 16 -3.96 -6.93 -43.88
CA ASP A 16 -5.40 -7.14 -43.64
C ASP A 16 -5.54 -8.40 -42.77
N PRO A 17 -6.21 -8.33 -41.60
CA PRO A 17 -6.51 -9.52 -40.80
C PRO A 17 -7.23 -10.63 -41.58
N ALA A 18 -7.93 -10.31 -42.67
CA ALA A 18 -8.49 -11.28 -43.59
C ALA A 18 -7.43 -12.15 -44.27
N ASP A 19 -6.25 -11.60 -44.58
CA ASP A 19 -5.13 -12.33 -45.19
C ASP A 19 -4.53 -13.32 -44.20
N LEU A 20 -4.39 -12.92 -42.93
CA LEU A 20 -3.93 -13.80 -41.84
C LEU A 20 -4.92 -14.94 -41.57
N TRP A 21 -6.22 -14.69 -41.77
CA TRP A 21 -7.26 -15.69 -41.58
C TRP A 21 -7.13 -16.85 -42.58
N VAL A 22 -6.73 -16.58 -43.82
CA VAL A 22 -6.59 -17.59 -44.88
C VAL A 22 -5.15 -18.09 -45.09
N ALA A 23 -4.17 -17.47 -44.45
CA ALA A 23 -2.75 -17.85 -44.54
C ALA A 23 -2.49 -19.33 -44.17
N ALA A 24 -1.50 -19.94 -44.79
CA ALA A 24 -0.97 -21.22 -44.34
C ALA A 24 -0.25 -21.06 -42.98
N ASP A 25 -0.07 -22.17 -42.25
CA ASP A 25 0.51 -22.11 -40.91
C ASP A 25 1.97 -21.62 -40.91
N GLU A 26 2.76 -21.96 -41.94
CA GLU A 26 4.15 -21.52 -42.14
C GLU A 26 4.22 -19.99 -42.37
N ASP A 27 3.33 -19.47 -43.23
CA ASP A 27 3.25 -18.05 -43.54
C ASP A 27 2.70 -17.22 -42.37
N PHE A 28 1.80 -17.78 -41.55
CA PHE A 28 1.13 -17.05 -40.49
C PHE A 28 2.10 -16.51 -39.44
N GLN A 29 3.04 -17.34 -38.97
CA GLN A 29 3.99 -16.90 -37.95
C GLN A 29 4.90 -15.78 -38.47
N GLU A 30 5.44 -15.95 -39.67
CA GLU A 30 6.28 -14.95 -40.35
C GLU A 30 5.50 -13.65 -40.56
N TRP A 31 4.28 -13.72 -41.07
CA TRP A 31 3.48 -12.53 -41.37
C TRP A 31 3.03 -11.78 -40.11
N VAL A 32 2.67 -12.49 -39.03
CA VAL A 32 2.35 -11.83 -37.74
C VAL A 32 3.58 -11.10 -37.19
N LEU A 33 4.76 -11.74 -37.22
CA LEU A 33 6.00 -11.13 -36.70
C LEU A 33 6.48 -9.96 -37.57
N GLU A 34 6.57 -10.15 -38.89
CA GLU A 34 7.17 -9.19 -39.81
C GLU A 34 6.23 -8.06 -40.24
N ARG A 35 4.91 -8.22 -40.06
CA ARG A 35 3.92 -7.22 -40.50
C ARG A 35 3.06 -6.69 -39.37
N ALA A 36 2.41 -7.56 -38.58
CA ALA A 36 1.52 -7.11 -37.50
C ALA A 36 2.27 -6.60 -36.25
N TYR A 37 3.52 -7.05 -36.05
CA TYR A 37 4.39 -6.63 -34.95
C TYR A 37 5.72 -6.05 -35.43
N ALA A 38 5.80 -5.60 -36.69
CA ALA A 38 7.03 -5.06 -37.29
C ALA A 38 7.69 -3.97 -36.41
N ASP A 39 6.87 -3.08 -35.84
CA ASP A 39 7.34 -1.96 -35.01
C ASP A 39 7.77 -2.40 -33.61
N ASN A 40 7.32 -3.56 -33.14
CA ASN A 40 7.67 -4.07 -31.81
C ASN A 40 7.59 -5.61 -31.72
N PRO A 41 8.53 -6.36 -32.35
CA PRO A 41 8.49 -7.82 -32.41
C PRO A 41 8.55 -8.49 -31.04
N ALA A 42 9.23 -7.85 -30.08
CA ALA A 42 9.36 -8.34 -28.70
C ALA A 42 8.01 -8.40 -27.94
N GLN A 43 6.96 -7.76 -28.45
CA GLN A 43 5.61 -7.80 -27.88
C GLN A 43 4.71 -8.86 -28.50
N CYS A 44 5.17 -9.58 -29.53
CA CYS A 44 4.38 -10.57 -30.25
C CYS A 44 4.10 -11.81 -29.37
N PRO A 45 2.83 -12.15 -29.10
CA PRO A 45 2.47 -13.29 -28.27
C PRO A 45 3.02 -14.64 -28.77
N LEU A 46 3.28 -14.79 -30.08
CA LEU A 46 3.81 -16.04 -30.64
C LEU A 46 5.18 -16.44 -30.07
N SER A 47 5.95 -15.47 -29.57
CA SER A 47 7.22 -15.70 -28.87
C SER A 47 7.06 -16.31 -27.47
N THR A 48 5.81 -16.44 -26.98
CA THR A 48 5.49 -17.11 -25.73
C THR A 48 5.46 -18.62 -25.94
N ASP A 49 6.06 -19.35 -25.01
CA ASP A 49 5.79 -20.77 -24.82
C ASP A 49 4.94 -20.89 -23.55
N GLU A 50 3.66 -21.21 -23.72
CA GLU A 50 2.67 -21.36 -22.64
C GLU A 50 2.73 -22.72 -21.94
N ASP A 51 3.49 -23.67 -22.49
CA ASP A 51 3.71 -25.00 -21.94
C ASP A 51 5.05 -25.07 -21.16
N ASP A 52 6.01 -24.19 -21.48
CA ASP A 52 7.27 -24.02 -20.74
C ASP A 52 7.18 -22.98 -19.60
N PRO A 53 7.09 -23.42 -18.32
CA PRO A 53 7.01 -22.50 -17.17
C PRO A 53 8.27 -21.64 -16.96
N THR A 54 9.37 -21.91 -17.67
CA THR A 54 10.59 -21.09 -17.65
C THR A 54 10.53 -19.90 -18.61
N CYS A 55 9.53 -19.84 -19.49
CA CYS A 55 9.31 -18.73 -20.41
C CYS A 55 9.17 -17.39 -19.66
N SER A 56 9.98 -16.39 -20.06
CA SER A 56 9.95 -15.06 -19.45
C SER A 56 8.82 -14.22 -20.03
N LEU A 57 7.75 -14.05 -19.25
CA LEU A 57 6.63 -13.19 -19.61
C LEU A 57 6.86 -11.71 -19.23
N ILE A 58 7.95 -11.38 -18.54
CA ILE A 58 8.17 -10.07 -17.89
C ILE A 58 8.11 -8.91 -18.88
N HIS A 59 8.59 -9.10 -20.11
CA HIS A 59 8.76 -8.04 -21.09
C HIS A 59 7.48 -7.68 -21.84
N PHE A 60 6.40 -8.47 -21.74
CA PHE A 60 5.14 -8.13 -22.40
C PHE A 60 4.41 -6.99 -21.69
N ALA A 61 3.91 -6.04 -22.48
CA ALA A 61 2.93 -5.05 -22.08
C ALA A 61 1.73 -5.75 -21.45
N GLN A 62 1.23 -5.20 -20.35
CA GLN A 62 0.22 -5.86 -19.52
C GLN A 62 -0.50 -4.86 -18.62
N GLY A 63 -1.55 -5.32 -17.96
CA GLY A 63 -2.26 -4.55 -16.94
C GLY A 63 -3.53 -3.85 -17.43
N SER A 64 -3.80 -3.88 -18.73
CA SER A 64 -5.04 -3.39 -19.34
C SER A 64 -5.60 -4.42 -20.31
N LEU A 65 -6.92 -4.54 -20.33
CA LEU A 65 -7.66 -5.33 -21.31
C LEU A 65 -7.40 -4.85 -22.74
N GLU A 66 -7.17 -3.55 -22.93
CA GLU A 66 -6.93 -2.99 -24.27
C GLU A 66 -5.69 -3.57 -24.94
N VAL A 67 -4.67 -3.97 -24.18
CA VAL A 67 -3.49 -4.63 -24.74
C VAL A 67 -3.86 -6.01 -25.33
N VAL A 68 -4.82 -6.72 -24.73
CA VAL A 68 -5.37 -7.96 -25.31
C VAL A 68 -6.18 -7.64 -26.55
N HIS A 69 -7.07 -6.64 -26.49
CA HIS A 69 -7.88 -6.24 -27.63
C HIS A 69 -7.03 -5.79 -28.82
N ASP A 70 -5.92 -5.08 -28.60
CA ASP A 70 -4.98 -4.68 -29.64
C ASP A 70 -4.35 -5.88 -30.33
N ASP A 71 -3.91 -6.90 -29.57
CA ASP A 71 -3.39 -8.14 -30.15
C ASP A 71 -4.46 -8.82 -31.03
N LEU A 72 -5.72 -8.85 -30.57
CA LEU A 72 -6.83 -9.47 -31.30
C LEU A 72 -7.19 -8.68 -32.57
N ARG A 73 -7.24 -7.34 -32.51
CA ARG A 73 -7.51 -6.45 -33.66
C ARG A 73 -6.49 -6.63 -34.77
N ARG A 74 -5.23 -6.93 -34.42
CA ARG A 74 -4.15 -7.16 -35.38
C ARG A 74 -4.29 -8.45 -36.18
N VAL A 75 -5.01 -9.45 -35.66
CA VAL A 75 -5.02 -10.82 -36.21
C VAL A 75 -6.41 -11.31 -36.61
N LEU A 76 -7.49 -10.74 -36.06
CA LEU A 76 -8.86 -11.18 -36.32
C LEU A 76 -9.60 -10.22 -37.27
N PRO A 77 -10.30 -10.74 -38.30
CA PRO A 77 -11.24 -9.94 -39.07
C PRO A 77 -12.40 -9.44 -38.19
N PRO A 78 -13.10 -8.34 -38.58
CA PRO A 78 -14.05 -7.66 -37.71
C PRO A 78 -15.17 -8.53 -37.12
N ALA A 79 -15.73 -9.47 -37.89
CA ALA A 79 -16.79 -10.35 -37.42
C ALA A 79 -16.30 -11.35 -36.36
N GLN A 80 -15.10 -11.90 -36.56
CA GLN A 80 -14.45 -12.82 -35.64
C GLN A 80 -13.93 -12.09 -34.40
N LEU A 81 -13.39 -10.88 -34.55
CA LEU A 81 -13.00 -10.02 -33.44
C LEU A 81 -14.17 -9.78 -32.48
N LYS A 82 -15.33 -9.39 -33.02
CA LYS A 82 -16.54 -9.20 -32.22
C LYS A 82 -16.90 -10.46 -31.44
N LYS A 83 -16.88 -11.62 -32.12
CA LYS A 83 -17.19 -12.91 -31.49
C LYS A 83 -16.18 -13.29 -30.41
N ALA A 84 -14.89 -13.03 -30.62
CA ALA A 84 -13.86 -13.27 -29.61
C ALA A 84 -14.09 -12.39 -28.37
N ILE A 85 -14.31 -11.10 -28.55
CA ILE A 85 -14.59 -10.17 -27.45
C ILE A 85 -15.84 -10.60 -26.67
N ASP A 86 -16.92 -10.99 -27.38
CA ASP A 86 -18.14 -11.46 -26.73
C ASP A 86 -17.89 -12.72 -25.88
N ILE A 87 -17.05 -13.66 -26.35
CA ILE A 87 -16.65 -14.84 -25.58
C ILE A 87 -15.84 -14.46 -24.33
N LEU A 88 -14.83 -13.60 -24.48
CA LEU A 88 -13.99 -13.16 -23.36
C LEU A 88 -14.82 -12.43 -22.29
N ARG A 89 -15.82 -11.65 -22.72
CA ARG A 89 -16.77 -10.99 -21.82
C ARG A 89 -17.65 -12.00 -21.06
N VAL A 90 -18.18 -13.02 -21.74
CA VAL A 90 -18.97 -14.08 -21.08
C VAL A 90 -18.16 -14.85 -20.03
N VAL A 91 -16.85 -15.03 -20.26
CA VAL A 91 -15.93 -15.63 -19.27
C VAL A 91 -15.63 -14.69 -18.10
N GLY A 92 -15.93 -13.40 -18.20
CA GLY A 92 -15.69 -12.40 -17.17
C GLY A 92 -14.28 -11.80 -17.18
N ILE A 93 -13.61 -11.77 -18.34
CA ILE A 93 -12.26 -11.19 -18.43
C ILE A 93 -12.29 -9.66 -18.20
N ASP A 94 -13.31 -8.96 -18.71
CA ASP A 94 -13.50 -7.52 -18.51
C ASP A 94 -13.52 -7.20 -17.00
N ASP A 95 -14.39 -7.89 -16.28
CA ASP A 95 -14.56 -7.81 -14.83
C ASP A 95 -13.27 -8.15 -14.08
N ALA A 96 -12.57 -9.21 -14.50
CA ALA A 96 -11.34 -9.63 -13.86
C ALA A 96 -10.21 -8.58 -13.99
N PHE A 97 -10.15 -7.83 -15.09
CA PHE A 97 -9.21 -6.71 -15.22
C PHE A 97 -9.57 -5.53 -14.31
N VAL A 98 -10.86 -5.23 -14.12
CA VAL A 98 -11.32 -4.23 -13.13
C VAL A 98 -10.88 -4.65 -11.73
N VAL A 99 -11.20 -5.89 -11.33
CA VAL A 99 -10.81 -6.46 -10.03
C VAL A 99 -9.30 -6.41 -9.83
N ARG A 100 -8.52 -6.81 -10.84
CA ARG A 100 -7.05 -6.77 -10.80
C ARG A 100 -6.54 -5.36 -10.52
N ARG A 101 -7.08 -4.37 -11.22
CA ARG A 101 -6.68 -2.97 -11.09
C ARG A 101 -6.98 -2.44 -9.69
N GLU A 102 -8.17 -2.71 -9.15
CA GLU A 102 -8.54 -2.31 -7.80
C GLU A 102 -7.71 -3.03 -6.72
N LEU A 103 -7.47 -4.34 -6.86
CA LEU A 103 -6.65 -5.09 -5.89
C LEU A 103 -5.21 -4.59 -5.82
N VAL A 104 -4.62 -4.19 -6.95
CA VAL A 104 -3.27 -3.61 -6.97
C VAL A 104 -3.22 -2.31 -6.17
N ASN A 105 -4.20 -1.43 -6.35
CA ASN A 105 -4.27 -0.15 -5.64
C ASN A 105 -4.66 -0.33 -4.17
N TYR A 106 -5.58 -1.25 -3.87
CA TYR A 106 -5.92 -1.65 -2.52
C TYR A 106 -4.69 -2.16 -1.75
N LYS A 107 -3.90 -3.06 -2.36
CA LYS A 107 -2.64 -3.57 -1.78
C LYS A 107 -1.66 -2.46 -1.43
N LYS A 108 -1.55 -1.45 -2.30
CA LYS A 108 -0.69 -0.27 -2.08
C LYS A 108 -1.24 0.62 -0.97
N THR A 109 -2.54 0.89 -0.96
CA THR A 109 -3.25 1.59 0.12
C THR A 109 -2.99 0.93 1.47
N CYS A 110 -3.17 -0.39 1.57
CA CYS A 110 -2.89 -1.17 2.78
C CYS A 110 -1.42 -1.10 3.21
N LEU A 111 -0.46 -1.00 2.28
CA LEU A 111 0.95 -0.82 2.63
C LEU A 111 1.18 0.48 3.40
N ASN A 112 0.57 1.57 2.95
CA ASN A 112 0.76 2.89 3.54
C ASN A 112 0.10 2.99 4.92
N ILE A 113 -1.12 2.46 5.03
CA ILE A 113 -1.82 2.34 6.31
C ILE A 113 -0.99 1.49 7.28
N GLN A 114 -0.48 0.35 6.84
CA GLN A 114 0.36 -0.52 7.68
C GLN A 114 1.64 0.19 8.13
N ARG A 115 2.29 0.98 7.27
CA ARG A 115 3.47 1.78 7.64
C ARG A 115 3.13 2.80 8.73
N CYS A 116 2.04 3.55 8.56
CA CYS A 116 1.58 4.54 9.54
C CYS A 116 1.20 3.86 10.87
N ALA A 117 0.48 2.75 10.81
CA ALA A 117 0.07 1.97 11.97
C ALA A 117 1.26 1.33 12.71
N THR A 118 2.31 0.91 11.99
CA THR A 118 3.55 0.41 12.61
C THR A 118 4.27 1.51 13.40
N GLN A 119 4.30 2.72 12.84
CA GLN A 119 4.83 3.89 13.55
C GLN A 119 4.00 4.20 14.79
N LEU A 120 2.67 4.16 14.69
CA LEU A 120 1.76 4.35 15.82
C LEU A 120 1.91 3.28 16.92
N ASP A 121 2.07 2.00 16.58
CA ASP A 121 2.37 0.94 17.56
C ASP A 121 3.67 1.23 18.30
N ARG A 122 4.70 1.73 17.62
CA ARG A 122 5.95 2.16 18.27
C ARG A 122 5.72 3.32 19.23
N ASP A 123 5.04 4.36 18.78
CA ASP A 123 4.75 5.56 19.57
C ASP A 123 3.95 5.21 20.84
N LEU A 124 2.90 4.39 20.72
CA LEU A 124 2.11 3.91 21.85
C LEU A 124 2.93 3.04 22.81
N ARG A 125 3.82 2.18 22.30
CA ARG A 125 4.73 1.40 23.16
C ARG A 125 5.68 2.30 23.94
N GLN A 126 6.20 3.37 23.32
CA GLN A 126 7.03 4.34 24.01
C GLN A 126 6.26 4.98 25.16
N LEU A 127 5.05 5.50 24.91
CA LEU A 127 4.22 6.15 25.94
C LEU A 127 3.80 5.19 27.06
N VAL A 128 3.31 3.99 26.72
CA VAL A 128 2.96 2.95 27.72
C VAL A 128 4.16 2.61 28.60
N THR A 129 5.35 2.48 28.00
CA THR A 129 6.58 2.17 28.75
C THR A 129 7.02 3.38 29.58
N PHE A 130 6.94 4.59 29.03
CA PHE A 130 7.35 5.84 29.67
C PHE A 130 6.54 6.12 30.92
N PHE A 131 5.21 6.09 30.81
CA PHE A 131 4.28 6.36 31.90
C PHE A 131 3.98 5.13 32.77
N LYS A 132 4.72 4.04 32.60
CA LYS A 132 4.56 2.87 33.46
C LYS A 132 4.95 3.23 34.89
N GLY A 133 3.96 3.32 35.78
CA GLY A 133 4.20 3.68 37.19
C GLY A 133 4.62 5.14 37.37
N SER A 134 4.31 6.03 36.41
CA SER A 134 4.54 7.46 36.58
C SER A 134 3.42 8.08 37.43
N ASP A 135 3.79 8.50 38.63
CA ASP A 135 2.95 9.09 39.68
C ASP A 135 2.47 10.51 39.34
N ASP A 136 1.48 10.65 38.47
CA ASP A 136 0.65 11.87 38.45
C ASP A 136 -0.49 11.83 39.48
N GLU A 137 -0.59 10.75 40.24
CA GLU A 137 -1.28 10.69 41.52
C GLU A 137 -0.23 10.24 42.54
N ARG A 138 0.52 11.19 43.10
CA ARG A 138 1.32 10.94 44.30
C ARG A 138 0.38 10.40 45.38
N ILE A 139 0.37 9.09 45.54
CA ILE A 139 -0.04 8.44 46.77
C ILE A 139 1.24 7.79 47.26
N ASP A 140 1.74 8.26 48.39
CA ASP A 140 2.83 7.63 49.12
C ASP A 140 2.58 6.12 49.12
N ILE A 141 3.50 5.38 48.49
CA ILE A 141 3.52 3.92 48.53
C ILE A 141 4.02 3.57 49.93
N ASP A 142 3.13 3.65 50.92
CA ASP A 142 3.23 2.76 52.06
C ASP A 142 3.01 1.34 51.51
N ASP A 143 3.87 0.41 51.94
CA ASP A 143 4.11 -0.97 51.45
C ASP A 143 2.87 -1.90 51.34
N GLU A 144 1.65 -1.39 51.47
CA GLU A 144 0.40 -2.17 51.64
C GLU A 144 -0.65 -2.00 50.53
N ARG A 145 -0.40 -1.23 49.45
CA ARG A 145 -1.37 -1.11 48.32
C ARG A 145 -0.89 -1.79 47.04
N ILE A 146 -1.62 -2.83 46.66
CA ILE A 146 -1.21 -3.85 45.68
C ILE A 146 -1.51 -3.45 44.20
N TYR A 147 -2.32 -2.43 43.94
CA TYR A 147 -2.59 -1.91 42.59
C TYR A 147 -3.20 -0.49 42.64
N VAL A 148 -2.60 0.47 41.93
CA VAL A 148 -3.18 1.82 41.74
C VAL A 148 -3.63 1.94 40.29
N HIS A 149 -4.92 2.19 40.09
CA HIS A 149 -5.48 2.41 38.75
C HIS A 149 -5.03 3.77 38.22
N SER A 150 -4.41 3.80 37.05
CA SER A 150 -4.13 5.04 36.33
C SER A 150 -4.98 5.07 35.08
N ASP A 151 -5.92 6.02 35.00
CA ASP A 151 -6.80 6.20 33.85
C ASP A 151 -5.99 6.42 32.57
N ARG A 152 -4.89 7.19 32.67
CA ARG A 152 -3.97 7.44 31.56
C ARG A 152 -3.29 6.17 31.09
N HIS A 153 -2.60 5.47 31.99
CA HIS A 153 -1.85 4.27 31.61
C HIS A 153 -2.81 3.21 31.04
N THR A 154 -4.03 3.14 31.59
CA THR A 154 -5.10 2.30 31.08
C THR A 154 -5.53 2.69 29.67
N ALA A 155 -5.81 3.96 29.40
CA ALA A 155 -6.17 4.44 28.07
C ALA A 155 -5.05 4.18 27.04
N LEU A 156 -3.78 4.38 27.42
CA LEU A 156 -2.63 4.04 26.57
C LEU A 156 -2.52 2.54 26.30
N CYS A 157 -2.77 1.69 27.30
CA CYS A 157 -2.77 0.24 27.15
C CYS A 157 -3.91 -0.25 26.25
N ASP A 158 -5.10 0.33 26.38
CA ASP A 158 -6.27 0.02 25.56
C ASP A 158 -6.01 0.42 24.10
N ALA A 159 -5.55 1.65 23.87
CA ALA A 159 -5.19 2.16 22.55
C ALA A 159 -4.09 1.30 21.89
N LEU A 160 -3.07 0.90 22.65
CA LEU A 160 -2.02 -0.01 22.18
C LEU A 160 -2.58 -1.39 21.83
N GLY A 161 -3.48 -1.93 22.65
CA GLY A 161 -4.14 -3.21 22.40
C GLY A 161 -4.94 -3.20 21.10
N GLN A 162 -5.79 -2.19 20.92
CA GLN A 162 -6.61 -2.01 19.71
C GLN A 162 -5.74 -1.76 18.47
N CYS A 163 -4.72 -0.90 18.58
CA CYS A 163 -3.76 -0.67 17.49
C CYS A 163 -3.05 -1.99 17.08
N LYS A 164 -2.63 -2.81 18.04
CA LYS A 164 -1.99 -4.11 17.74
C LYS A 164 -2.93 -5.10 17.07
N GLY A 165 -4.17 -5.18 17.53
CA GLY A 165 -5.21 -6.00 16.92
C GLY A 165 -5.42 -5.66 15.45
N ALA A 166 -5.66 -4.37 15.19
CA ALA A 166 -5.86 -3.84 13.84
C ALA A 166 -4.63 -4.04 12.95
N LEU A 167 -3.43 -3.74 13.46
CA LEU A 167 -2.18 -3.88 12.72
C LEU A 167 -1.88 -5.35 12.33
N GLY A 168 -2.20 -6.31 13.19
CA GLY A 168 -2.06 -7.73 12.87
C GLY A 168 -2.97 -8.15 11.71
N VAL A 169 -4.23 -7.70 11.74
CA VAL A 169 -5.18 -7.93 10.65
C VAL A 169 -4.71 -7.29 9.35
N MET A 170 -4.27 -6.03 9.38
CA MET A 170 -3.72 -5.36 8.19
C MET A 170 -2.50 -6.08 7.63
N SER A 171 -1.68 -6.69 8.50
CA SER A 171 -0.50 -7.46 8.08
C SER A 171 -0.88 -8.75 7.35
N ASP A 172 -1.83 -9.51 7.88
CA ASP A 172 -2.35 -10.72 7.23
C ASP A 172 -3.04 -10.38 5.91
N LEU A 173 -3.94 -9.40 5.90
CA LEU A 173 -4.70 -8.99 4.71
C LEU A 173 -3.80 -8.45 3.61
N ARG A 174 -2.82 -7.60 3.94
CA ARG A 174 -1.87 -7.10 2.95
C ARG A 174 -1.06 -8.25 2.37
N GLN A 175 -0.61 -9.20 3.19
CA GLN A 175 0.13 -10.36 2.69
C GLN A 175 -0.76 -11.24 1.80
N PHE A 176 -2.02 -11.45 2.16
CA PHE A 176 -3.01 -12.14 1.34
C PHE A 176 -3.19 -11.46 -0.02
N VAL A 177 -3.59 -10.19 -0.05
CA VAL A 177 -3.84 -9.45 -1.31
C VAL A 177 -2.55 -9.32 -2.13
N LYS A 178 -1.40 -9.13 -1.50
CA LYS A 178 -0.10 -9.14 -2.19
C LYS A 178 0.13 -10.48 -2.89
N THR A 179 -0.12 -11.60 -2.20
CA THR A 179 0.06 -12.93 -2.80
C THR A 179 -0.92 -13.16 -3.94
N VAL A 180 -2.19 -12.74 -3.79
CA VAL A 180 -3.18 -12.75 -4.89
C VAL A 180 -2.64 -11.97 -6.10
N CYS A 181 -2.17 -10.74 -5.91
CA CYS A 181 -1.56 -9.94 -6.99
C CYS A 181 -0.29 -10.57 -7.58
N CYS A 182 0.37 -11.47 -6.86
CA CYS A 182 1.61 -12.13 -7.25
C CYS A 182 1.40 -13.54 -7.82
N VAL A 183 0.15 -14.00 -8.02
CA VAL A 183 -0.08 -15.24 -8.78
C VAL A 183 0.60 -15.17 -10.15
N SER A 184 1.03 -16.33 -10.63
CA SER A 184 1.77 -16.43 -11.89
C SER A 184 0.90 -16.04 -13.08
N ARG A 185 1.53 -15.46 -14.10
CA ARG A 185 0.92 -15.33 -15.42
C ARG A 185 0.94 -16.64 -16.20
N HIS A 186 2.00 -17.42 -16.01
CA HIS A 186 2.13 -18.71 -16.66
C HIS A 186 1.18 -19.72 -16.00
N PRO A 187 0.27 -20.35 -16.77
CA PRO A 187 -0.81 -21.19 -16.26
C PRO A 187 -0.31 -22.48 -15.58
N ALA A 188 0.82 -23.02 -16.03
CA ALA A 188 1.41 -24.23 -15.46
C ALA A 188 2.14 -24.02 -14.11
N LYS A 189 2.31 -22.77 -13.64
CA LYS A 189 2.96 -22.54 -12.34
C LYS A 189 1.99 -22.82 -11.21
N ALA A 190 2.52 -23.42 -10.14
CA ALA A 190 1.76 -23.75 -8.95
C ALA A 190 1.20 -22.51 -8.24
N THR A 191 0.11 -22.71 -7.51
CA THR A 191 -0.45 -21.74 -6.58
C THR A 191 0.61 -21.36 -5.54
N PRO A 192 0.79 -20.07 -5.23
CA PRO A 192 1.71 -19.66 -4.18
C PRO A 192 1.41 -20.34 -2.85
N GLU A 193 2.44 -20.83 -2.15
CA GLU A 193 2.32 -21.58 -0.88
C GLU A 193 1.44 -20.88 0.16
N TYR A 194 1.52 -19.55 0.23
CA TYR A 194 0.71 -18.76 1.16
C TYR A 194 -0.80 -18.89 0.87
N LEU A 195 -1.21 -18.94 -0.41
CA LEU A 195 -2.60 -19.12 -0.81
C LEU A 195 -3.04 -20.58 -0.64
N ALA A 196 -2.19 -21.54 -1.01
CA ALA A 196 -2.45 -22.96 -0.80
C ALA A 196 -2.63 -23.29 0.70
N GLY A 197 -1.89 -22.60 1.57
CA GLY A 197 -1.99 -22.75 3.02
C GLY A 197 -3.18 -22.05 3.69
N LEU A 198 -4.11 -21.43 2.95
CA LEU A 198 -5.30 -20.81 3.56
C LEU A 198 -6.23 -21.87 4.18
N PRO A 199 -6.88 -21.59 5.33
CA PRO A 199 -6.82 -20.35 6.13
C PRO A 199 -5.66 -20.30 7.14
N ARG A 200 -4.79 -21.32 7.20
CA ARG A 200 -3.71 -21.46 8.20
C ARG A 200 -2.60 -20.42 8.02
N SER A 201 -2.41 -19.89 6.81
CA SER A 201 -1.43 -18.86 6.49
C SER A 201 -1.78 -17.46 7.04
N LEU A 202 -3.01 -17.24 7.51
CA LEU A 202 -3.45 -16.02 8.21
C LEU A 202 -3.00 -16.05 9.67
N LYS A 203 -1.71 -15.73 9.89
CA LYS A 203 -0.99 -15.96 11.15
C LYS A 203 -1.57 -15.19 12.35
N HIS A 204 -1.91 -13.92 12.18
CA HIS A 204 -2.42 -13.08 13.27
C HIS A 204 -3.86 -13.41 13.60
N LEU A 205 -4.72 -13.59 12.59
CA LEU A 205 -6.11 -14.00 12.80
C LEU A 205 -6.19 -15.31 13.58
N ARG A 206 -5.41 -16.32 13.16
CA ARG A 206 -5.29 -17.60 13.88
C ARG A 206 -4.80 -17.40 15.32
N LYS A 207 -3.78 -16.56 15.52
CA LYS A 207 -3.23 -16.26 16.85
C LYS A 207 -4.29 -15.62 17.75
N TYR A 208 -5.08 -14.66 17.27
CA TYR A 208 -6.10 -13.99 18.07
C TYR A 208 -7.20 -14.94 18.52
N VAL A 209 -7.73 -15.77 17.60
CA VAL A 209 -8.73 -16.79 17.94
C VAL A 209 -8.18 -17.77 19.00
N ARG A 210 -6.95 -18.26 18.80
CA ARG A 210 -6.30 -19.17 19.77
C ARG A 210 -6.11 -18.52 21.13
N CYS A 211 -5.49 -17.34 21.18
CA CYS A 211 -5.20 -16.65 22.46
C CYS A 211 -6.47 -16.28 23.23
N ALA A 212 -7.55 -15.93 22.52
CA ALA A 212 -8.86 -15.72 23.11
C ALA A 212 -9.43 -17.02 23.67
N GLY A 213 -9.43 -18.10 22.89
CA GLY A 213 -9.87 -19.44 23.33
C GLY A 213 -9.10 -19.95 24.55
N ASP A 214 -7.78 -19.83 24.56
CA ASP A 214 -6.92 -20.20 25.70
C ASP A 214 -7.27 -19.40 26.96
N THR A 215 -7.57 -18.11 26.78
CA THR A 215 -7.99 -17.24 27.87
C THR A 215 -9.36 -17.67 28.38
N VAL A 216 -10.32 -17.95 27.49
CA VAL A 216 -11.65 -18.43 27.88
C VAL A 216 -11.57 -19.74 28.66
N ALA A 217 -10.81 -20.72 28.16
CA ALA A 217 -10.61 -22.01 28.80
C ALA A 217 -9.97 -21.87 30.18
N SER A 218 -8.90 -21.06 30.28
CA SER A 218 -8.20 -20.79 31.54
C SER A 218 -9.12 -20.14 32.59
N GLN A 219 -10.06 -19.29 32.18
CA GLN A 219 -10.99 -18.64 33.12
C GLN A 219 -12.10 -19.58 33.59
N ARG A 220 -12.54 -20.52 32.75
CA ARG A 220 -13.53 -21.55 33.12
C ARG A 220 -12.96 -22.69 33.99
N GLY A 221 -11.70 -22.57 34.44
CA GLY A 221 -11.05 -23.59 35.28
C GLY A 221 -10.76 -24.90 34.55
N HIS A 222 -10.83 -24.89 33.21
CA HIS A 222 -10.42 -26.02 32.40
C HIS A 222 -8.92 -25.85 32.14
N THR A 223 -8.12 -26.86 32.50
CA THR A 223 -6.76 -26.98 31.94
C THR A 223 -6.90 -26.90 30.42
N ALA A 224 -6.02 -26.10 29.80
CA ALA A 224 -5.98 -25.82 28.36
C ALA A 224 -6.60 -26.96 27.57
N VAL A 225 -7.55 -26.64 26.69
CA VAL A 225 -8.09 -27.60 25.72
C VAL A 225 -6.91 -28.39 25.20
N ASN A 226 -6.88 -29.69 25.52
CA ASN A 226 -5.90 -30.62 24.98
C ASN A 226 -5.81 -30.30 23.49
N GLU A 227 -4.59 -30.02 23.06
CA GLU A 227 -4.12 -30.13 21.68
C GLU A 227 -5.28 -30.39 20.71
N VAL A 228 -5.70 -29.35 19.98
CA VAL A 228 -6.03 -29.64 18.58
C VAL A 228 -4.74 -30.25 18.06
N HIS A 229 -4.72 -31.58 17.97
CA HIS A 229 -3.59 -32.39 17.59
C HIS A 229 -2.73 -31.62 16.61
N GLU A 230 -1.50 -31.31 17.02
CA GLU A 230 -0.39 -31.33 16.09
C GLU A 230 -0.35 -32.76 15.52
N ALA A 231 -1.14 -33.01 14.49
CA ALA A 231 -0.79 -34.01 13.49
C ALA A 231 0.32 -33.41 12.65
N ASP A 232 1.52 -33.36 13.24
CA ASP A 232 2.75 -33.42 12.46
C ASP A 232 2.84 -34.88 11.97
N GLY A 233 2.16 -35.17 10.85
CA GLY A 233 2.03 -36.51 10.26
C GLY A 233 0.60 -37.06 10.31
N GLY A 234 -0.24 -36.67 9.36
CA GLY A 234 -1.57 -37.22 9.20
C GLY A 234 -2.34 -36.52 8.09
N ASP A 235 -2.44 -37.18 6.96
CA ASP A 235 -3.25 -36.87 5.80
C ASP A 235 -4.75 -36.83 6.15
N ASP A 236 -5.19 -35.77 6.84
CA ASP A 236 -6.60 -35.40 6.99
C ASP A 236 -6.91 -34.19 6.10
N GLY A 237 -6.40 -34.22 4.86
CA GLY A 237 -6.74 -33.30 3.77
C GLY A 237 -8.16 -33.53 3.21
N ALA A 238 -8.93 -34.46 3.76
CA ALA A 238 -10.21 -34.88 3.20
C ALA A 238 -11.41 -34.08 3.75
N ASP A 239 -11.46 -32.76 3.52
CA ASP A 239 -12.76 -32.08 3.26
C ASP A 239 -12.69 -30.58 2.87
N PHE A 240 -11.52 -29.94 2.92
CA PHE A 240 -11.38 -28.53 2.48
C PHE A 240 -10.80 -28.36 1.07
N HIS A 241 -10.41 -29.45 0.39
CA HIS A 241 -9.94 -29.44 -1.01
C HIS A 241 -11.08 -29.42 -2.03
N ARG A 242 -12.05 -28.51 -1.88
CA ARG A 242 -12.99 -28.23 -2.98
C ARG A 242 -12.28 -27.35 -4.01
N GLY A 243 -11.54 -28.01 -4.91
CA GLY A 243 -11.04 -27.50 -6.19
C GLY A 243 -10.14 -26.27 -6.13
N GLU A 244 -8.84 -26.46 -5.94
CA GLU A 244 -7.87 -25.41 -6.31
C GLU A 244 -7.90 -25.25 -7.84
N GLU A 245 -8.59 -24.21 -8.34
CA GLU A 245 -8.50 -23.84 -9.75
C GLU A 245 -7.09 -23.30 -10.01
N SER A 246 -6.26 -24.10 -10.66
CA SER A 246 -4.92 -23.69 -11.08
C SER A 246 -4.99 -22.66 -12.22
N GLY A 247 -3.87 -21.99 -12.51
CA GLY A 247 -3.77 -21.14 -13.70
C GLY A 247 -4.16 -21.86 -15.00
N ALA A 248 -3.92 -23.17 -15.09
CA ALA A 248 -4.34 -24.01 -16.21
C ALA A 248 -5.87 -24.16 -16.30
N ALA A 249 -6.57 -24.30 -15.16
CA ALA A 249 -8.03 -24.35 -15.13
C ALA A 249 -8.65 -23.03 -15.62
N HIS A 250 -8.09 -21.88 -15.21
CA HIS A 250 -8.54 -20.57 -15.68
C HIS A 250 -8.28 -20.36 -17.18
N LEU A 251 -7.14 -20.83 -17.69
CA LEU A 251 -6.88 -20.78 -19.13
C LEU A 251 -7.85 -21.68 -19.90
N ALA A 252 -8.10 -22.91 -19.44
CA ALA A 252 -9.06 -23.82 -20.05
C ALA A 252 -10.46 -23.18 -20.10
N ARG A 253 -10.91 -22.57 -18.99
CA ARG A 253 -12.18 -21.82 -18.94
C ARG A 253 -12.25 -20.68 -19.94
N ALA A 254 -11.16 -19.90 -20.08
CA ALA A 254 -11.10 -18.82 -21.06
C ALA A 254 -11.11 -19.31 -22.52
N MET A 255 -10.57 -20.51 -22.77
CA MET A 255 -10.50 -21.09 -24.11
C MET A 255 -11.73 -21.91 -24.50
N ASP A 256 -12.59 -22.30 -23.55
CA ASP A 256 -13.74 -23.20 -23.77
C ASP A 256 -14.71 -22.69 -24.86
N GLY A 257 -15.05 -21.39 -24.81
CA GLY A 257 -15.92 -20.76 -25.79
C GLY A 257 -15.38 -20.75 -27.23
N PHE A 258 -14.08 -21.00 -27.42
CA PHE A 258 -13.44 -21.06 -28.73
C PHE A 258 -13.40 -22.48 -29.32
N ALA A 259 -13.56 -23.53 -28.51
CA ALA A 259 -13.38 -24.92 -28.95
C ALA A 259 -14.35 -25.34 -30.08
N ASN A 260 -15.57 -24.81 -30.07
CA ASN A 260 -16.64 -25.19 -31.00
C ASN A 260 -16.79 -24.25 -32.20
N LEU A 261 -15.87 -23.31 -32.41
CA LEU A 261 -16.01 -22.29 -33.45
C LEU A 261 -15.52 -22.73 -34.83
N GLY A 262 -14.80 -23.84 -34.92
CA GLY A 262 -14.16 -24.29 -36.17
C GLY A 262 -13.11 -23.31 -36.70
N TRP A 263 -12.52 -22.48 -35.82
CA TRP A 263 -11.50 -21.51 -36.21
C TRP A 263 -10.17 -22.20 -36.52
N PRO A 264 -9.32 -21.62 -37.40
CA PRO A 264 -8.03 -22.20 -37.70
C PRO A 264 -7.19 -22.41 -36.43
N PRO A 265 -6.55 -23.58 -36.23
CA PRO A 265 -5.80 -23.88 -35.01
C PRO A 265 -4.73 -22.84 -34.65
N ARG A 266 -4.02 -22.29 -35.64
CA ARG A 266 -3.04 -21.20 -35.47
C ARG A 266 -3.63 -19.94 -34.82
N ILE A 267 -4.87 -19.58 -35.16
CA ILE A 267 -5.56 -18.41 -34.59
C ILE A 267 -5.94 -18.70 -33.13
N VAL A 268 -6.44 -19.89 -32.86
CA VAL A 268 -6.77 -20.33 -31.50
C VAL A 268 -5.51 -20.37 -30.62
N SER A 269 -4.38 -20.83 -31.16
CA SER A 269 -3.08 -20.77 -30.48
C SER A 269 -2.62 -19.33 -30.23
N PHE A 270 -2.73 -18.44 -31.23
CA PHE A 270 -2.39 -17.02 -31.04
C PHE A 270 -3.20 -16.37 -29.91
N MET A 271 -4.51 -16.59 -29.88
CA MET A 271 -5.38 -16.06 -28.82
C MET A 271 -4.96 -16.58 -27.45
N ARG A 272 -4.74 -17.90 -27.32
CA ARG A 272 -4.26 -18.54 -26.10
C ARG A 272 -2.99 -17.85 -25.58
N LYS A 273 -2.00 -17.67 -26.47
CA LYS A 273 -0.73 -17.01 -26.15
C LYS A 273 -0.92 -15.55 -25.74
N SER A 274 -1.79 -14.80 -26.43
CA SER A 274 -2.09 -13.41 -26.07
C SER A 274 -2.70 -13.30 -24.67
N LEU A 275 -3.68 -14.15 -24.34
CA LEU A 275 -4.30 -14.17 -23.01
C LEU A 275 -3.31 -14.46 -21.88
N VAL A 276 -2.32 -15.34 -22.13
CA VAL A 276 -1.24 -15.66 -21.17
C VAL A 276 -0.25 -14.49 -21.07
N ALA A 277 0.30 -14.04 -22.21
CA ALA A 277 1.35 -13.02 -22.28
C ALA A 277 0.90 -11.69 -21.67
N LYS A 278 -0.30 -11.23 -22.04
CA LYS A 278 -0.88 -9.95 -21.60
C LYS A 278 -1.57 -10.04 -20.23
N GLY A 279 -1.69 -11.25 -19.69
CA GLY A 279 -2.07 -11.50 -18.30
C GLY A 279 -3.58 -11.50 -18.02
N ALA A 280 -4.40 -11.87 -19.00
CA ALA A 280 -5.83 -12.11 -18.82
C ALA A 280 -6.10 -13.32 -17.92
N VAL A 281 -5.36 -14.42 -18.12
CA VAL A 281 -5.44 -15.63 -17.27
C VAL A 281 -5.13 -15.28 -15.81
N LYS A 282 -4.09 -14.48 -15.61
CA LYS A 282 -3.73 -13.97 -14.27
C LYS A 282 -4.84 -13.14 -13.65
N ALA A 283 -5.54 -12.30 -14.42
CA ALA A 283 -6.63 -11.49 -13.89
C ALA A 283 -7.78 -12.39 -13.39
N LEU A 284 -8.18 -13.41 -14.16
CA LEU A 284 -9.19 -14.40 -13.74
C LEU A 284 -8.76 -15.15 -12.47
N TRP A 285 -7.49 -15.54 -12.40
CA TRP A 285 -6.94 -16.22 -11.24
C TRP A 285 -6.97 -15.33 -9.99
N MET A 286 -6.58 -14.05 -10.13
CA MET A 286 -6.65 -13.08 -9.03
C MET A 286 -8.08 -12.92 -8.48
N HIS A 287 -9.08 -12.84 -9.36
CA HIS A 287 -10.48 -12.71 -8.96
C HIS A 287 -10.98 -13.95 -8.22
N SER A 288 -10.63 -15.13 -8.71
CA SER A 288 -11.03 -16.41 -8.11
C SER A 288 -10.40 -16.61 -6.72
N GLU A 289 -9.12 -16.28 -6.56
CA GLU A 289 -8.43 -16.32 -5.26
C GLU A 289 -8.95 -15.28 -4.27
N LEU A 290 -9.38 -14.11 -4.75
CA LEU A 290 -10.04 -13.11 -3.92
C LEU A 290 -11.35 -13.67 -3.33
N ILE A 291 -12.21 -14.25 -4.17
CA ILE A 291 -13.49 -14.85 -3.75
C ILE A 291 -13.25 -15.99 -2.75
N ARG A 292 -12.30 -16.87 -3.03
CA ARG A 292 -11.92 -17.97 -2.13
C ARG A 292 -11.44 -17.44 -0.77
N GLY A 293 -10.56 -16.44 -0.78
CA GLY A 293 -10.07 -15.82 0.43
C GLY A 293 -11.16 -15.12 1.26
N LEU A 294 -12.12 -14.45 0.62
CA LEU A 294 -13.25 -13.80 1.30
C LEU A 294 -14.03 -14.76 2.19
N THR A 295 -14.28 -15.99 1.73
CA THR A 295 -14.93 -17.05 2.53
C THR A 295 -14.19 -17.30 3.84
N HIS A 296 -12.86 -17.38 3.80
CA HIS A 296 -12.04 -17.59 5.00
C HIS A 296 -12.02 -16.36 5.92
N LEU A 297 -12.02 -15.15 5.35
CA LEU A 297 -12.04 -13.90 6.11
C LEU A 297 -13.38 -13.71 6.85
N ASP A 298 -14.51 -14.07 6.22
CA ASP A 298 -15.83 -14.05 6.85
C ASP A 298 -15.89 -15.02 8.04
N GLU A 299 -15.33 -16.21 7.89
CA GLU A 299 -15.28 -17.19 8.97
C GLU A 299 -14.44 -16.71 10.16
N TYR A 300 -13.26 -16.13 9.91
CA TYR A 300 -12.47 -15.51 10.98
C TYR A 300 -13.21 -14.35 11.64
N LEU A 301 -13.91 -13.51 10.89
CA LEU A 301 -14.68 -12.40 11.45
C LEU A 301 -15.78 -12.92 12.40
N ARG A 302 -16.46 -13.99 12.01
CA ARG A 302 -17.45 -14.68 12.85
C ARG A 302 -16.82 -15.23 14.13
N LEU A 303 -15.69 -15.94 14.02
CA LEU A 303 -14.97 -16.51 15.16
C LEU A 303 -14.50 -15.42 16.14
N LEU A 304 -13.90 -14.34 15.63
CA LEU A 304 -13.42 -13.24 16.47
C LEU A 304 -14.57 -12.55 17.21
N ARG A 305 -15.72 -12.31 16.56
CA ARG A 305 -16.93 -11.77 17.21
C ARG A 305 -17.46 -12.69 18.32
N GLY A 306 -17.40 -14.01 18.10
CA GLY A 306 -17.71 -15.01 19.13
C GLY A 306 -16.78 -14.87 20.33
N CYS A 307 -15.47 -14.79 20.11
CA CYS A 307 -14.48 -14.60 21.17
C CYS A 307 -14.68 -13.30 21.96
N VAL A 308 -15.04 -12.20 21.29
CA VAL A 308 -15.39 -10.93 21.96
C VAL A 308 -16.55 -11.14 22.92
N THR A 309 -17.65 -11.74 22.43
CA THR A 309 -18.86 -11.99 23.22
C THR A 309 -18.55 -12.84 24.46
N GLU A 310 -17.74 -13.89 24.31
CA GLU A 310 -17.35 -14.74 25.44
C GLU A 310 -16.49 -14.03 26.48
N LEU A 311 -15.55 -13.18 26.04
CA LEU A 311 -14.66 -12.45 26.95
C LEU A 311 -15.34 -11.25 27.62
N GLU A 312 -16.29 -10.59 26.95
CA GLU A 312 -17.12 -9.52 27.53
C GLU A 312 -18.02 -10.03 28.66
N ALA A 313 -18.45 -11.29 28.59
CA ALA A 313 -19.22 -11.94 29.65
C ALA A 313 -18.39 -12.26 30.90
N MET A 314 -17.07 -12.06 30.87
CA MET A 314 -16.19 -12.34 32.01
C MET A 314 -16.06 -11.13 32.94
N PRO A 315 -15.78 -11.35 34.24
CA PRO A 315 -15.58 -10.26 35.19
C PRO A 315 -14.47 -9.30 34.72
N ASN A 316 -14.81 -8.02 34.62
CA ASN A 316 -13.87 -6.98 34.23
C ASN A 316 -13.07 -6.48 35.45
N LEU A 317 -12.12 -5.57 35.21
CA LEU A 317 -11.25 -5.05 36.27
C LEU A 317 -12.04 -4.27 37.35
N VAL A 318 -13.08 -3.53 36.94
CA VAL A 318 -13.96 -2.77 37.85
C VAL A 318 -14.75 -3.72 38.74
N ASP A 319 -15.28 -4.81 38.19
CA ASP A 319 -16.02 -5.82 38.94
C ASP A 319 -15.14 -6.49 40.02
N VAL A 320 -13.88 -6.78 39.67
CA VAL A 320 -12.90 -7.37 40.59
C VAL A 320 -12.49 -6.39 41.69
N CYS A 321 -12.21 -5.13 41.33
CA CYS A 321 -11.84 -4.10 42.29
C CYS A 321 -12.99 -3.75 43.26
N ALA A 322 -14.23 -3.62 42.75
CA ALA A 322 -15.41 -3.40 43.57
C ALA A 322 -15.66 -4.56 44.54
N SER A 323 -15.53 -5.80 44.06
CA SER A 323 -15.66 -7.00 44.88
C SER A 323 -14.59 -7.09 45.99
N ALA A 324 -13.36 -6.69 45.68
CA ALA A 324 -12.25 -6.69 46.63
C ALA A 324 -12.42 -5.61 47.73
N LEU A 325 -12.93 -4.43 47.36
CA LEU A 325 -13.25 -3.34 48.30
C LEU A 325 -14.43 -3.70 49.23
N SER A 326 -15.40 -4.48 48.73
CA SER A 326 -16.50 -4.99 49.57
C SER A 326 -16.05 -6.11 50.52
N ALA A 327 -15.11 -6.97 50.12
CA ALA A 327 -14.63 -8.08 50.94
C ALA A 327 -13.68 -7.62 52.07
N SER A 328 -12.83 -6.65 51.80
CA SER A 328 -11.90 -6.05 52.78
C SER A 328 -12.59 -5.26 53.90
N ARG A 329 -13.86 -4.84 53.71
CA ARG A 329 -14.69 -4.23 54.77
C ARG A 329 -15.31 -5.24 55.74
N VAL A 330 -15.33 -6.52 55.40
CA VAL A 330 -16.09 -7.55 56.16
C VAL A 330 -15.17 -8.48 56.96
N GLU A 331 -13.90 -8.66 56.57
CA GLU A 331 -13.02 -9.62 57.25
C GLU A 331 -11.59 -9.08 57.45
N GLY A 332 -11.21 -8.84 58.71
CA GLY A 332 -9.83 -8.60 59.13
C GLY A 332 -9.00 -9.87 59.09
N VAL A 333 -8.74 -10.42 57.89
CA VAL A 333 -8.02 -11.69 57.71
C VAL A 333 -6.83 -11.50 56.75
N HIS A 334 -5.62 -11.63 57.29
CA HIS A 334 -4.32 -11.60 56.61
C HIS A 334 -4.04 -12.80 55.68
N GLY A 335 -5.05 -13.28 54.93
CA GLY A 335 -4.95 -14.41 54.00
C GLY A 335 -5.48 -14.14 52.57
N GLY A 336 -5.95 -12.93 52.28
CA GLY A 336 -6.70 -12.59 51.05
C GLY A 336 -5.88 -12.16 49.83
N ASP A 337 -4.63 -11.69 50.02
CA ASP A 337 -3.90 -10.91 49.00
C ASP A 337 -3.50 -11.71 47.75
N ALA A 338 -3.11 -12.97 47.91
CA ALA A 338 -2.72 -13.81 46.78
C ALA A 338 -3.91 -14.13 45.83
N SER A 339 -5.12 -14.25 46.38
CA SER A 339 -6.35 -14.52 45.59
C SER A 339 -6.80 -13.29 44.80
N ILE A 340 -6.65 -12.09 45.37
CA ILE A 340 -7.01 -10.82 44.74
C ILE A 340 -6.04 -10.52 43.60
N LEU A 341 -4.73 -10.69 43.83
CA LEU A 341 -3.70 -10.55 42.79
C LEU A 341 -3.94 -11.45 41.58
N GLN A 342 -4.35 -12.71 41.81
CA GLN A 342 -4.70 -13.63 40.74
C GLN A 342 -5.94 -13.17 39.97
N ARG A 343 -6.98 -12.65 40.65
CA ARG A 343 -8.19 -12.11 40.00
C ARG A 343 -7.89 -10.84 39.18
N VAL A 344 -7.07 -9.93 39.71
CA VAL A 344 -6.62 -8.71 39.01
C VAL A 344 -5.79 -9.08 37.78
N SER A 345 -4.83 -10.00 37.91
CA SER A 345 -4.02 -10.50 36.80
C SER A 345 -4.89 -11.12 35.69
N ARG A 346 -5.90 -11.91 36.07
CA ARG A 346 -6.90 -12.49 35.16
C ARG A 346 -7.71 -11.41 34.43
N ALA A 347 -8.25 -10.43 35.15
CA ALA A 347 -9.01 -9.33 34.55
C ALA A 347 -8.16 -8.47 33.61
N CYS A 348 -6.90 -8.19 33.97
CA CYS A 348 -5.93 -7.52 33.10
C CYS A 348 -5.66 -8.31 31.81
N ARG A 349 -5.53 -9.64 31.91
CA ARG A 349 -5.38 -10.51 30.73
C ARG A 349 -6.62 -10.45 29.83
N VAL A 350 -7.82 -10.57 30.39
CA VAL A 350 -9.09 -10.47 29.63
C VAL A 350 -9.18 -9.12 28.92
N ARG A 351 -8.94 -8.00 29.62
CA ARG A 351 -8.95 -6.65 29.02
C ARG A 351 -7.93 -6.52 27.89
N LYS A 352 -6.71 -7.04 28.07
CA LYS A 352 -5.67 -7.02 27.04
C LYS A 352 -6.09 -7.78 25.77
N GLU A 353 -6.70 -8.96 25.93
CA GLU A 353 -7.18 -9.74 24.79
C GLU A 353 -8.40 -9.06 24.12
N LEU A 354 -9.36 -8.57 24.91
CA LEU A 354 -10.53 -7.81 24.40
C LEU A 354 -10.10 -6.61 23.54
N ASN A 355 -9.16 -5.79 24.02
CA ASN A 355 -8.69 -4.66 23.23
C ASN A 355 -8.04 -5.07 21.90
N GLN A 356 -7.27 -6.16 21.87
CA GLN A 356 -6.74 -6.69 20.60
C GLN A 356 -7.87 -7.17 19.69
N LEU A 357 -8.88 -7.84 20.25
CA LEU A 357 -10.02 -8.32 19.46
C LEU A 357 -10.88 -7.16 18.93
N TYR A 358 -11.12 -6.10 19.70
CA TYR A 358 -11.86 -4.93 19.22
C TYR A 358 -11.20 -4.31 17.99
N GLY A 359 -9.89 -4.07 18.07
CA GLY A 359 -9.12 -3.58 16.91
C GLY A 359 -9.13 -4.54 15.72
N ALA A 360 -9.01 -5.85 15.99
CA ALA A 360 -9.02 -6.87 14.94
C ALA A 360 -10.39 -7.02 14.25
N VAL A 361 -11.49 -7.03 15.00
CA VAL A 361 -12.87 -7.17 14.48
C VAL A 361 -13.26 -5.95 13.66
N GLU A 362 -12.96 -4.74 14.14
CA GLU A 362 -13.26 -3.51 13.39
C GLU A 362 -12.45 -3.45 12.08
N ALA A 363 -11.13 -3.71 12.15
CA ALA A 363 -10.30 -3.73 10.96
C ALA A 363 -10.73 -4.83 9.97
N LEU A 364 -10.94 -6.07 10.42
CA LEU A 364 -11.33 -7.16 9.53
C LEU A 364 -12.72 -6.92 8.92
N GLY A 365 -13.67 -6.40 9.69
CA GLY A 365 -15.01 -6.07 9.19
C GLY A 365 -15.01 -5.03 8.09
N ASP A 366 -14.25 -3.94 8.26
CA ASP A 366 -14.09 -2.90 7.24
C ASP A 366 -13.41 -3.48 5.98
N GLN A 367 -12.30 -4.18 6.16
CA GLN A 367 -11.52 -4.71 5.04
C GLN A 367 -12.28 -5.77 4.22
N THR A 368 -12.98 -6.69 4.88
CA THR A 368 -13.81 -7.69 4.19
C THR A 368 -14.95 -7.03 3.40
N THR A 369 -15.51 -5.92 3.91
CA THR A 369 -16.53 -5.15 3.19
C THR A 369 -15.98 -4.59 1.87
N TRP A 370 -14.78 -3.99 1.91
CA TRP A 370 -14.17 -3.40 0.72
C TRP A 370 -13.62 -4.43 -0.27
N LEU A 371 -13.03 -5.53 0.23
CA LEU A 371 -12.62 -6.64 -0.63
C LEU A 371 -13.82 -7.28 -1.34
N ARG A 372 -14.99 -7.35 -0.70
CA ARG A 372 -16.23 -7.80 -1.34
C ARG A 372 -16.70 -6.83 -2.42
N ARG A 373 -16.70 -5.52 -2.16
CA ARG A 373 -17.00 -4.50 -3.19
C ARG A 373 -16.08 -4.60 -4.39
N ILE A 374 -14.79 -4.88 -4.18
CA ILE A 374 -13.84 -5.12 -5.26
C ILE A 374 -14.21 -6.42 -6.02
N ALA A 375 -14.52 -7.50 -5.30
CA ALA A 375 -14.91 -8.78 -5.91
C ALA A 375 -16.22 -8.71 -6.71
N ASP A 376 -17.13 -7.82 -6.30
CA ASP A 376 -18.42 -7.54 -6.95
C ASP A 376 -18.28 -6.63 -8.20
N VAL A 377 -17.05 -6.35 -8.63
CA VAL A 377 -16.71 -5.62 -9.87
C VAL A 377 -17.29 -4.20 -9.88
N PRO A 378 -16.62 -3.25 -9.20
CA PRO A 378 -17.14 -1.90 -9.08
C PRO A 378 -17.16 -1.19 -10.43
N THR A 379 -18.22 -0.44 -10.69
CA THR A 379 -18.33 0.42 -11.88
C THR A 379 -17.51 1.71 -11.75
N GLU A 380 -17.22 2.12 -10.52
CA GLU A 380 -16.40 3.28 -10.19
C GLU A 380 -15.02 2.87 -9.68
N ARG A 381 -14.07 3.81 -9.73
CA ARG A 381 -12.73 3.64 -9.16
C ARG A 381 -12.81 3.71 -7.64
N LEU A 382 -12.44 2.62 -6.94
CA LEU A 382 -12.52 2.59 -5.48
C LEU A 382 -11.24 3.07 -4.83
N PHE A 383 -10.08 2.58 -5.28
CA PHE A 383 -8.78 2.88 -4.68
C PHE A 383 -7.79 3.42 -5.71
N VAL A 384 -7.03 4.45 -5.33
CA VAL A 384 -5.85 4.94 -6.05
C VAL A 384 -4.71 5.07 -5.06
N ALA A 385 -3.58 4.45 -5.36
CA ALA A 385 -2.38 4.57 -4.56
C ALA A 385 -1.15 4.29 -5.43
N GLY A 386 -0.16 5.14 -5.31
CA GLY A 386 1.10 5.11 -6.01
C GLY A 386 2.11 4.17 -5.38
N ASP A 387 3.25 3.99 -6.04
CA ASP A 387 4.32 3.15 -5.49
C ASP A 387 5.03 3.86 -4.33
N ALA A 388 4.94 3.23 -3.16
CA ALA A 388 5.46 3.78 -1.92
C ALA A 388 7.00 3.64 -1.84
N ASP A 389 7.72 4.47 -2.59
CA ASP A 389 9.17 4.61 -2.42
C ASP A 389 9.49 5.14 -1.02
N LEU A 390 10.59 4.69 -0.42
CA LEU A 390 11.02 5.05 0.95
C LEU A 390 11.28 6.55 1.13
N ARG A 391 11.25 7.31 0.03
CA ARG A 391 11.47 8.74 -0.06
C ARG A 391 10.26 9.50 -0.62
N ALA A 392 9.13 8.85 -0.89
CA ALA A 392 7.88 9.45 -1.39
C ALA A 392 6.73 9.26 -0.40
N SER A 393 5.92 10.30 -0.15
CA SER A 393 4.55 10.04 0.32
C SER A 393 3.77 9.62 -0.89
N THR A 394 2.98 8.58 -0.75
CA THR A 394 1.97 8.20 -1.73
C THR A 394 0.73 8.97 -1.39
N SER A 395 0.20 9.72 -2.34
CA SER A 395 -1.18 10.15 -2.24
C SER A 395 -2.04 8.89 -2.25
N MET A 396 -3.16 8.92 -1.55
CA MET A 396 -4.09 7.82 -1.59
C MET A 396 -5.46 8.41 -1.78
N PHE A 397 -6.14 7.99 -2.84
CA PHE A 397 -7.58 8.08 -2.85
C PHE A 397 -8.10 6.85 -2.11
N ILE A 398 -8.79 7.12 -1.00
CA ILE A 398 -9.56 6.12 -0.29
C ILE A 398 -11.03 6.48 -0.44
N PRO A 399 -11.90 5.51 -0.70
CA PRO A 399 -13.30 5.77 -0.94
C PRO A 399 -13.99 6.18 0.38
N SER A 400 -15.05 6.98 0.26
CA SER A 400 -15.83 7.38 1.44
C SER A 400 -16.39 6.16 2.18
N GLY A 401 -16.28 6.16 3.51
CA GLY A 401 -16.68 5.02 4.34
C GLY A 401 -15.62 3.92 4.50
N PHE A 402 -14.39 4.11 4.02
CA PHE A 402 -13.25 3.27 4.36
C PHE A 402 -12.70 3.63 5.74
N ARG A 403 -13.02 2.85 6.77
CA ARG A 403 -12.96 3.28 8.18
C ARG A 403 -11.73 2.81 8.96
N VAL A 404 -10.90 1.92 8.40
CA VAL A 404 -9.69 1.48 9.11
C VAL A 404 -8.74 2.65 9.42
N GLY A 405 -8.76 3.71 8.59
CA GLY A 405 -8.05 4.96 8.86
C GLY A 405 -8.53 5.64 10.15
N ASP A 406 -9.84 5.73 10.35
CA ASP A 406 -10.46 6.29 11.55
C ASP A 406 -10.07 5.52 12.81
N LEU A 407 -10.01 4.19 12.72
CA LEU A 407 -9.57 3.33 13.82
C LEU A 407 -8.16 3.72 14.29
N PHE A 408 -7.21 3.85 13.36
CA PHE A 408 -5.85 4.29 13.71
C PHE A 408 -5.81 5.77 14.13
N ALA A 409 -6.64 6.64 13.55
CA ALA A 409 -6.73 8.04 13.93
C ALA A 409 -7.18 8.22 15.39
N ARG A 410 -8.13 7.40 15.87
CA ARG A 410 -8.55 7.41 17.29
C ARG A 410 -7.39 7.05 18.22
N GLN A 411 -6.60 6.03 17.89
CA GLN A 411 -5.44 5.66 18.72
C GLN A 411 -4.31 6.68 18.61
N ARG A 412 -4.19 7.32 17.44
CA ARG A 412 -3.25 8.43 17.23
C ARG A 412 -3.62 9.64 18.09
N ALA A 413 -4.89 9.97 18.24
CA ALA A 413 -5.34 11.07 19.10
C ALA A 413 -4.94 10.86 20.58
N VAL A 414 -5.04 9.63 21.10
CA VAL A 414 -4.55 9.29 22.45
C VAL A 414 -3.04 9.55 22.57
N CYS A 415 -2.30 9.16 21.54
CA CYS A 415 -0.86 9.32 21.47
C CYS A 415 -0.43 10.80 21.41
N ASP A 416 -1.07 11.58 20.54
CA ASP A 416 -0.79 13.01 20.35
C ASP A 416 -1.20 13.84 21.59
N GLY A 417 -2.17 13.38 22.38
CA GLY A 417 -2.52 14.02 23.67
C GLY A 417 -1.44 13.87 24.76
N GLU A 418 -0.69 12.76 24.75
CA GLU A 418 0.28 12.43 25.81
C GLU A 418 1.74 12.76 25.45
N PHE A 419 2.09 12.83 24.17
CA PHE A 419 3.43 13.19 23.72
C PHE A 419 3.94 14.55 24.27
N PRO A 420 3.14 15.64 24.27
CA PRO A 420 3.56 16.91 24.87
C PRO A 420 3.87 16.80 26.36
N ARG A 421 3.22 15.88 27.07
CA ARG A 421 3.51 15.63 28.50
C ARG A 421 4.82 14.87 28.66
N MET A 422 5.04 13.81 27.88
CA MET A 422 6.31 13.08 27.87
C MET A 422 7.48 14.04 27.60
N MET A 423 7.29 14.99 26.68
CA MET A 423 8.25 16.04 26.39
C MET A 423 8.59 16.92 27.58
N ARG A 424 7.57 17.42 28.27
CA ARG A 424 7.77 18.25 29.47
C ARG A 424 8.53 17.48 30.54
N VAL A 425 8.15 16.23 30.82
CA VAL A 425 8.86 15.38 31.80
C VAL A 425 10.32 15.16 31.38
N LEU A 426 10.56 14.79 30.12
CA LEU A 426 11.93 14.60 29.61
C LEU A 426 12.81 15.84 29.71
N ARG A 427 12.23 17.03 29.55
CA ARG A 427 12.94 18.32 29.63
C ARG A 427 13.17 18.74 31.08
N ASP A 428 12.13 18.67 31.90
CA ASP A 428 12.10 19.27 33.24
C ASP A 428 12.66 18.31 34.31
N GLU A 429 12.45 17.00 34.14
CA GLU A 429 12.82 15.95 35.09
C GLU A 429 13.83 14.94 34.52
N GLY A 430 13.97 14.88 33.20
CA GLY A 430 14.82 13.89 32.52
C GLY A 430 14.12 12.55 32.31
N TRP A 431 14.91 11.48 32.16
CA TRP A 431 14.37 10.15 31.95
C TRP A 431 13.86 9.54 33.26
N PRO A 432 12.65 8.95 33.28
CA PRO A 432 12.13 8.26 34.46
C PRO A 432 13.08 7.19 35.01
N THR A 433 13.20 7.10 36.33
CA THR A 433 14.17 6.23 37.03
C THR A 433 13.98 4.75 36.68
N HIS A 434 12.74 4.28 36.54
CA HIS A 434 12.41 2.90 36.15
C HIS A 434 12.84 2.55 34.71
N LEU A 435 13.12 3.55 33.88
CA LEU A 435 13.61 3.37 32.52
C LEU A 435 15.11 3.37 32.42
N LEU A 436 15.86 4.00 33.34
CA LEU A 436 17.31 4.17 33.20
C LEU A 436 18.05 2.85 32.91
N GLY A 437 17.70 1.77 33.62
CA GLY A 437 18.27 0.44 33.37
C GLY A 437 17.76 -0.28 32.11
N ARG A 438 16.76 0.27 31.43
CA ARG A 438 16.10 -0.27 30.22
C ARG A 438 16.30 0.61 28.98
N LEU A 439 16.88 1.80 29.15
CA LEU A 439 17.18 2.70 28.04
C LEU A 439 18.15 2.01 27.10
N GLY A 440 19.19 1.35 27.60
CA GLY A 440 20.25 0.68 26.84
C GLY A 440 21.55 0.68 27.67
N ALA A 441 22.56 -0.11 27.31
CA ALA A 441 23.82 -0.10 28.04
C ALA A 441 24.57 1.23 27.84
N GLU A 442 25.01 1.87 28.93
CA GLU A 442 25.92 3.04 28.89
C GLU A 442 27.29 2.71 28.27
N LYS A 443 27.65 1.43 28.19
CA LYS A 443 28.98 0.98 27.76
C LYS A 443 29.03 0.57 26.29
N ARG A 444 29.82 1.34 25.55
CA ARG A 444 30.45 1.01 24.27
C ARG A 444 31.07 -0.39 24.34
N THR A 445 30.50 -1.37 23.65
CA THR A 445 31.20 -2.59 23.25
C THR A 445 31.31 -2.62 21.73
N GLU A 446 32.49 -2.98 21.22
CA GLU A 446 32.90 -2.87 19.81
C GLU A 446 31.98 -3.61 18.81
N THR A 447 31.10 -4.49 19.28
CA THR A 447 30.34 -5.44 18.46
C THR A 447 28.87 -5.07 18.15
N ASN A 448 28.28 -4.06 18.81
CA ASN A 448 26.88 -3.62 18.56
C ASN A 448 26.76 -2.26 17.86
N PHE A 449 27.86 -1.79 17.25
CA PHE A 449 27.99 -0.50 16.59
C PHE A 449 27.05 -0.36 15.38
N LYS A 450 25.87 0.26 15.58
CA LYS A 450 25.53 1.54 14.93
C LYS A 450 24.06 1.93 15.15
N GLU A 451 23.09 1.03 15.13
CA GLU A 451 21.66 1.38 14.98
C GLU A 451 20.95 1.92 16.23
N THR A 452 21.58 1.80 17.39
CA THR A 452 20.96 2.06 18.69
C THR A 452 21.54 3.26 19.45
N THR A 453 22.59 3.89 18.93
CA THR A 453 23.20 5.08 19.53
C THR A 453 22.59 6.34 18.94
N CYS A 454 22.23 7.30 19.79
CA CYS A 454 21.78 8.60 19.33
C CYS A 454 22.97 9.44 18.83
N ARG A 455 22.90 9.97 17.62
CA ARG A 455 23.92 10.84 17.03
C ARG A 455 23.99 12.25 17.63
N VAL A 456 22.96 12.66 18.36
CA VAL A 456 22.85 14.00 18.96
C VAL A 456 23.37 13.99 20.40
N CYS A 457 22.86 13.09 21.24
CA CYS A 457 23.27 13.01 22.64
C CYS A 457 24.31 11.91 22.93
N GLU A 458 24.73 11.14 21.92
CA GLU A 458 25.74 10.06 21.99
C GLU A 458 25.45 8.89 22.94
N ARG A 459 24.25 8.85 23.55
CA ARG A 459 23.82 7.79 24.47
C ARG A 459 23.34 6.55 23.70
N GLY A 460 23.57 5.38 24.27
CA GLY A 460 23.05 4.10 23.79
C GLY A 460 21.61 3.88 24.24
N PHE A 461 20.76 3.43 23.32
CA PHE A 461 19.36 3.13 23.58
C PHE A 461 18.95 1.74 23.06
N SER A 462 17.80 1.21 23.47
CA SER A 462 17.15 0.10 22.80
C SER A 462 16.44 0.60 21.55
N SER A 463 16.18 -0.30 20.61
CA SER A 463 15.51 0.02 19.35
C SER A 463 14.11 0.63 19.51
N LEU A 464 13.49 0.52 20.70
CA LEU A 464 12.23 1.20 21.00
C LEU A 464 12.41 2.72 21.08
N TRP A 465 13.54 3.20 21.59
CA TRP A 465 13.75 4.62 21.90
C TRP A 465 14.58 5.37 20.86
N VAL A 466 15.17 4.66 19.89
CA VAL A 466 15.97 5.25 18.80
C VAL A 466 15.38 4.92 17.44
N HIS A 467 15.27 5.93 16.59
CA HIS A 467 14.89 5.81 15.19
C HIS A 467 15.86 6.60 14.31
N ARG A 468 16.40 5.96 13.27
CA ARG A 468 17.38 6.57 12.35
C ARG A 468 18.52 7.28 13.10
N PHE A 469 19.06 6.61 14.12
CA PHE A 469 20.16 7.11 14.98
C PHE A 469 19.81 8.34 15.82
N ILE A 470 18.54 8.60 16.13
CA ILE A 470 18.12 9.71 17.00
C ILE A 470 17.19 9.16 18.07
N CYS A 471 17.46 9.48 19.34
CA CYS A 471 16.58 9.07 20.43
C CYS A 471 15.31 9.92 20.43
N VAL A 472 14.23 9.39 20.99
CA VAL A 472 12.93 10.08 21.03
C VAL A 472 13.03 11.48 21.66
N ALA A 473 13.85 11.68 22.70
CA ALA A 473 14.04 12.98 23.32
C ALA A 473 14.67 14.00 22.34
N CYS A 474 15.74 13.62 21.64
CA CYS A 474 16.38 14.48 20.65
C CYS A 474 15.47 14.70 19.43
N GLU A 475 14.77 13.65 18.98
CA GLU A 475 13.82 13.75 17.86
C GLU A 475 12.71 14.77 18.18
N LEU A 476 12.11 14.67 19.36
CA LEU A 476 11.04 15.57 19.73
C LEU A 476 11.55 17.01 19.95
N ASN A 477 12.74 17.21 20.52
CA ASN A 477 13.35 18.54 20.61
C ASN A 477 13.55 19.18 19.22
N GLU A 478 14.11 18.43 18.29
CA GLU A 478 14.32 18.87 16.90
C GLU A 478 12.99 19.25 16.20
N ARG A 479 11.93 18.46 16.41
CA ARG A 479 10.62 18.68 15.80
C ARG A 479 9.84 19.85 16.42
N PHE A 480 9.75 19.89 17.75
CA PHE A 480 8.82 20.77 18.46
C PHE A 480 9.47 22.06 18.96
N GLU A 481 10.74 22.03 19.37
CA GLU A 481 11.44 23.22 19.87
C GLU A 481 12.19 23.94 18.74
N LEU A 482 12.84 23.17 17.86
CA LEU A 482 13.63 23.73 16.75
C LEU A 482 12.87 23.82 15.43
N GLY A 483 11.68 23.22 15.33
CA GLY A 483 10.82 23.28 14.15
C GLY A 483 11.48 22.75 12.86
N ARG A 484 12.34 21.73 12.96
CA ARG A 484 13.11 21.22 11.82
C ARG A 484 13.13 19.71 11.73
N CYS A 485 13.53 19.19 10.57
CA CYS A 485 13.66 17.75 10.35
C CYS A 485 14.76 17.17 11.28
N PRO A 486 14.45 16.17 12.11
CA PRO A 486 15.45 15.57 12.99
C PRO A 486 16.50 14.80 12.20
N TYR A 487 16.15 14.24 11.04
CA TYR A 487 16.96 13.22 10.35
C TYR A 487 17.99 13.77 9.36
N ARG A 488 17.78 14.95 8.78
CA ARG A 488 18.68 15.54 7.78
C ARG A 488 18.71 17.05 7.90
N GLU A 489 19.90 17.63 8.00
CA GLU A 489 20.10 19.09 8.02
C GLU A 489 19.63 19.75 6.72
N SER A 490 19.84 19.10 5.56
CA SER A 490 19.34 19.56 4.27
C SER A 490 17.81 19.56 4.14
N CYS A 491 17.11 18.99 5.12
CA CYS A 491 15.65 18.98 5.20
C CYS A 491 15.10 19.97 6.24
N ALA A 492 15.88 20.97 6.67
CA ALA A 492 15.40 21.99 7.60
C ALA A 492 14.26 22.88 7.04
N SER A 493 14.29 23.20 5.75
CA SER A 493 13.26 24.00 5.06
C SER A 493 11.97 23.23 4.66
N PRO A 494 12.02 21.97 4.17
CA PRO A 494 10.81 21.22 3.82
C PRO A 494 10.10 20.62 5.05
N PHE A 495 9.67 21.47 5.97
CA PHE A 495 9.05 21.10 7.23
C PHE A 495 7.64 21.70 7.36
N CYS A 496 6.69 20.88 7.78
CA CYS A 496 5.29 21.27 7.97
C CYS A 496 5.09 21.76 9.41
N PRO A 497 4.72 23.04 9.61
CA PRO A 497 4.48 23.59 10.95
C PRO A 497 3.20 23.07 11.59
N HIS A 498 2.19 22.70 10.79
CA HIS A 498 0.89 22.20 11.30
C HIS A 498 1.01 20.82 11.96
N ALA A 499 1.96 19.99 11.50
CA ALA A 499 2.10 18.60 11.94
C ALA A 499 3.47 18.27 12.56
N ASN A 500 4.41 19.22 12.60
CA ASN A 500 5.81 19.03 13.03
C ASN A 500 6.50 17.85 12.31
N ARG A 501 6.29 17.76 10.99
CA ARG A 501 6.76 16.68 10.12
C ARG A 501 7.48 17.19 8.87
N CYS A 502 8.51 16.48 8.46
CA CYS A 502 9.25 16.76 7.24
C CYS A 502 8.56 16.14 6.02
N PHE A 503 8.25 16.95 4.99
CA PHE A 503 7.63 16.47 3.75
C PHE A 503 8.48 15.37 3.08
N VAL A 504 9.80 15.45 3.17
CA VAL A 504 10.72 14.50 2.54
C VAL A 504 10.96 13.26 3.41
N CYS A 505 11.43 13.44 4.65
CA CYS A 505 11.90 12.32 5.47
C CYS A 505 10.78 11.52 6.13
N ASP A 506 9.65 12.17 6.42
CA ASP A 506 8.46 11.53 6.99
C ASP A 506 7.44 11.17 5.91
N SER A 507 7.72 11.51 4.63
CA SER A 507 6.77 11.34 3.54
C SER A 507 5.40 11.96 3.92
N TRP A 508 5.42 13.22 4.33
CA TRP A 508 4.22 13.91 4.81
C TRP A 508 3.49 14.63 3.68
N SER A 509 2.16 14.67 3.76
CA SER A 509 1.26 15.48 2.94
C SER A 509 0.39 16.30 3.87
N CYS A 510 0.07 17.55 3.53
CA CYS A 510 -0.67 18.44 4.41
C CYS A 510 -1.69 19.27 3.62
N ALA A 511 -2.97 19.11 3.95
CA ALA A 511 -4.07 19.86 3.36
C ALA A 511 -3.97 21.36 3.66
N GLU A 512 -3.61 21.73 4.90
CA GLU A 512 -3.43 23.14 5.29
C GLU A 512 -2.27 23.79 4.54
N CYS A 513 -1.17 23.07 4.32
CA CYS A 513 -0.08 23.54 3.46
C CYS A 513 -0.43 23.45 1.97
N ARG A 514 -1.51 22.77 1.56
CA ARG A 514 -1.81 22.43 0.16
C ARG A 514 -0.62 21.82 -0.57
N LEU A 515 0.18 21.05 0.15
CA LEU A 515 1.33 20.32 -0.40
C LEU A 515 1.10 18.85 -0.13
N ILE A 516 0.80 18.13 -1.20
CA ILE A 516 0.75 16.69 -1.22
C ILE A 516 2.03 16.16 -1.84
N ARG A 517 2.35 14.89 -1.57
CA ARG A 517 3.30 14.18 -2.41
C ARG A 517 2.61 13.03 -3.09
N GLY A 518 3.02 12.79 -4.32
CA GLY A 518 2.46 11.73 -5.11
C GLY A 518 3.18 11.45 -6.42
N ASP A 519 2.70 10.46 -7.15
CA ASP A 519 3.10 10.11 -8.51
C ASP A 519 2.07 10.60 -9.55
N GLY A 520 2.16 10.12 -10.79
CA GLY A 520 1.32 10.57 -11.89
C GLY A 520 -0.15 10.27 -11.70
N GLU A 521 -0.49 9.07 -11.21
CA GLU A 521 -1.87 8.62 -10.96
C GLU A 521 -2.57 9.57 -9.99
N GLU A 522 -1.81 10.09 -9.03
CA GLU A 522 -2.35 10.92 -7.97
C GLU A 522 -2.40 12.40 -8.33
N CYS A 523 -1.50 12.86 -9.21
CA CYS A 523 -1.65 14.16 -9.86
C CYS A 523 -2.96 14.20 -10.66
N LEU A 524 -3.24 13.15 -11.42
CA LEU A 524 -4.48 13.01 -12.20
C LEU A 524 -5.70 13.05 -11.28
N ALA A 525 -5.73 12.21 -10.24
CA ALA A 525 -6.85 12.17 -9.30
C ALA A 525 -7.07 13.51 -8.57
N LEU A 526 -5.99 14.16 -8.12
CA LEU A 526 -6.10 15.49 -7.51
C LEU A 526 -6.64 16.52 -8.51
N ALA A 527 -6.18 16.47 -9.76
CA ALA A 527 -6.60 17.38 -10.81
C ALA A 527 -8.08 17.18 -11.22
N GLU A 528 -8.62 15.97 -11.06
CA GLU A 528 -10.06 15.68 -11.22
C GLU A 528 -10.88 16.20 -10.03
N ASP A 529 -10.34 16.13 -8.81
CA ASP A 529 -11.03 16.56 -7.58
C ASP A 529 -11.10 18.09 -7.46
N ILE A 530 -9.99 18.79 -7.68
CA ILE A 530 -9.93 20.25 -7.48
C ILE A 530 -10.25 21.04 -8.75
N ASP A 531 -10.30 20.38 -9.91
CA ASP A 531 -10.45 20.95 -11.26
C ASP A 531 -9.71 22.30 -11.46
N PRO A 532 -8.36 22.30 -11.49
CA PRO A 532 -7.57 23.53 -11.50
C PRO A 532 -7.67 24.29 -12.82
N ASP A 533 -7.95 25.61 -12.78
CA ASP A 533 -7.92 26.48 -13.96
C ASP A 533 -6.60 26.38 -14.74
N LEU A 534 -5.48 26.25 -14.02
CA LEU A 534 -4.14 26.12 -14.60
C LEU A 534 -3.33 25.02 -13.93
N THR A 535 -2.63 24.22 -14.74
CA THR A 535 -1.69 23.19 -14.29
C THR A 535 -0.29 23.46 -14.79
N TYR A 536 0.67 23.58 -13.88
CA TYR A 536 2.09 23.77 -14.16
C TYR A 536 2.87 22.49 -13.83
N LEU A 537 3.59 21.95 -14.80
CA LEU A 537 4.38 20.73 -14.66
C LEU A 537 5.86 21.03 -14.85
N ASP A 538 6.69 20.53 -13.96
CA ASP A 538 8.11 20.39 -14.27
C ASP A 538 8.36 19.32 -15.35
N TRP A 539 9.49 19.44 -16.05
CA TRP A 539 9.88 18.52 -17.11
C TRP A 539 10.77 17.38 -16.59
N ASP A 540 11.94 17.70 -16.03
CA ASP A 540 12.98 16.70 -15.76
C ASP A 540 12.62 15.89 -14.51
N ARG A 541 12.56 14.57 -14.61
CA ARG A 541 12.13 13.64 -13.53
C ARG A 541 10.68 13.78 -13.06
N THR A 542 9.98 14.83 -13.46
CA THR A 542 8.53 15.01 -13.30
C THR A 542 7.80 14.43 -14.52
N LEU A 543 7.52 15.24 -15.54
CA LEU A 543 6.83 14.76 -16.74
C LEU A 543 7.67 13.74 -17.55
N CYS A 544 8.97 13.96 -17.70
CA CYS A 544 9.87 13.14 -18.52
C CYS A 544 10.97 12.47 -17.67
N THR A 545 11.43 11.26 -18.02
CA THR A 545 12.49 10.54 -17.27
C THR A 545 13.90 11.14 -17.43
N THR A 546 14.00 12.26 -18.13
CA THR A 546 15.25 13.00 -18.32
C THR A 546 15.86 13.41 -16.97
N ARG A 547 17.19 13.33 -16.89
CA ARG A 547 17.93 13.93 -15.77
C ARG A 547 18.05 15.43 -16.00
N SER A 548 18.05 16.20 -14.92
CA SER A 548 18.11 17.66 -14.95
C SER A 548 19.11 18.20 -15.98
N GLY A 549 18.60 18.98 -16.95
CA GLY A 549 19.40 19.64 -17.98
C GLY A 549 19.89 18.74 -19.13
N ALA A 550 19.38 17.51 -19.26
CA ALA A 550 19.68 16.63 -20.40
C ALA A 550 18.66 16.83 -21.55
N SER A 551 19.10 16.62 -22.79
CA SER A 551 18.19 16.58 -23.93
C SER A 551 17.35 15.30 -23.91
N PRO A 552 16.01 15.36 -24.05
CA PRO A 552 15.15 14.17 -24.09
C PRO A 552 15.33 13.33 -25.37
N LEU A 553 15.99 13.88 -26.40
CA LEU A 553 16.29 13.16 -27.64
C LEU A 553 17.53 12.26 -27.53
N LYS A 554 18.29 12.36 -26.42
CA LYS A 554 19.53 11.62 -26.20
C LYS A 554 19.36 10.56 -25.11
N GLY A 555 19.03 9.34 -25.52
CA GLY A 555 18.86 8.18 -24.63
C GLY A 555 17.44 7.62 -24.70
N THR A 556 17.16 6.62 -23.87
CA THR A 556 15.81 6.03 -23.75
C THR A 556 15.05 6.78 -22.66
N HIS A 557 14.17 7.68 -23.07
CA HIS A 557 13.32 8.48 -22.18
C HIS A 557 11.85 8.21 -22.45
N ALA A 558 11.03 8.43 -21.42
CA ALA A 558 9.58 8.25 -21.49
C ALA A 558 8.87 9.39 -20.76
N VAL A 559 7.64 9.67 -21.18
CA VAL A 559 6.71 10.53 -20.46
C VAL A 559 5.96 9.69 -19.43
N ASP A 560 5.64 10.27 -18.28
CA ASP A 560 4.75 9.65 -17.31
C ASP A 560 3.33 9.48 -17.90
N PRO A 561 2.78 8.26 -17.96
CA PRO A 561 1.54 7.98 -18.68
C PRO A 561 0.32 8.61 -18.02
N ASP A 562 0.30 8.74 -16.69
CA ASP A 562 -0.83 9.31 -15.96
C ASP A 562 -0.81 10.85 -16.06
N LEU A 563 0.38 11.46 -16.00
CA LEU A 563 0.51 12.88 -16.31
C LEU A 563 0.15 13.17 -17.77
N LEU A 564 0.50 12.29 -18.72
CA LEU A 564 0.06 12.41 -20.11
C LEU A 564 -1.47 12.38 -20.22
N SER A 565 -2.12 11.42 -19.56
CA SER A 565 -3.58 11.32 -19.50
C SER A 565 -4.21 12.60 -18.95
N MET A 566 -3.68 13.11 -17.84
CA MET A 566 -4.11 14.38 -17.24
C MET A 566 -3.94 15.56 -18.20
N ILE A 567 -2.83 15.66 -18.92
CA ILE A 567 -2.62 16.73 -19.89
C ILE A 567 -3.68 16.66 -21.00
N CYS A 568 -3.95 15.46 -21.52
CA CYS A 568 -4.88 15.25 -22.62
C CYS A 568 -6.36 15.41 -22.24
N SER A 569 -6.72 15.25 -20.96
CA SER A 569 -8.08 15.44 -20.47
C SER A 569 -8.44 16.90 -20.17
N ARG A 570 -7.44 17.80 -20.14
CA ARG A 570 -7.63 19.21 -19.78
C ARG A 570 -7.95 20.12 -20.98
N PRO A 571 -8.63 21.26 -20.74
CA PRO A 571 -8.87 22.26 -21.77
C PRO A 571 -7.59 22.78 -22.42
N LYS A 572 -7.71 23.13 -23.71
CA LYS A 572 -6.60 23.71 -24.46
C LYS A 572 -6.09 24.99 -23.79
N GLY A 573 -4.78 25.09 -23.58
CA GLY A 573 -4.14 26.24 -22.96
C GLY A 573 -4.16 26.27 -21.42
N SER A 574 -4.76 25.28 -20.74
CA SER A 574 -4.76 25.22 -19.26
C SER A 574 -3.53 24.51 -18.68
N VAL A 575 -2.67 23.94 -19.51
CA VAL A 575 -1.48 23.19 -19.09
C VAL A 575 -0.23 23.88 -19.57
N HIS A 576 0.74 24.03 -18.68
CA HIS A 576 2.02 24.67 -18.94
C HIS A 576 3.17 23.80 -18.42
N ILE A 577 4.28 23.79 -19.16
CA ILE A 577 5.53 23.17 -18.71
C ILE A 577 6.47 24.28 -18.21
N VAL A 578 6.98 24.15 -16.99
CA VAL A 578 7.92 25.11 -16.38
C VAL A 578 9.18 24.36 -15.97
N THR A 579 10.25 24.56 -16.72
CA THR A 579 11.49 23.78 -16.58
C THR A 579 12.72 24.68 -16.48
N ARG A 580 13.77 24.18 -15.81
CA ARG A 580 15.11 24.78 -15.86
C ARG A 580 15.94 24.26 -17.04
N ASN A 581 15.40 23.30 -17.81
CA ASN A 581 16.07 22.69 -18.94
C ASN A 581 16.15 23.66 -20.12
N SER A 582 17.36 23.92 -20.60
CA SER A 582 17.62 24.85 -21.71
C SER A 582 17.30 24.27 -23.09
N TYR A 583 17.09 22.95 -23.22
CA TYR A 583 16.82 22.27 -24.50
C TYR A 583 15.35 22.37 -24.91
N ARG A 584 14.81 23.60 -24.97
CA ARG A 584 13.39 23.86 -25.23
C ARG A 584 12.88 23.22 -26.54
N ASP A 585 13.66 23.30 -27.62
CA ASP A 585 13.25 22.78 -28.92
C ASP A 585 13.26 21.24 -28.96
N ASP A 586 14.23 20.62 -28.28
CA ASP A 586 14.28 19.16 -28.13
C ASP A 586 13.09 18.65 -27.30
N ILE A 587 12.72 19.38 -26.24
CA ILE A 587 11.54 19.08 -25.41
C ILE A 587 10.28 19.11 -26.26
N LYS A 588 10.04 20.18 -27.02
CA LYS A 588 8.89 20.28 -27.92
C LYS A 588 8.85 19.16 -28.95
N THR A 589 10.01 18.83 -29.54
CA THR A 589 10.11 17.73 -30.51
C THR A 589 9.77 16.38 -29.87
N PHE A 590 10.24 16.14 -28.65
CA PHE A 590 9.96 14.92 -27.91
C PHE A 590 8.49 14.82 -27.48
N MET A 591 7.88 15.94 -27.06
CA MET A 591 6.46 16.01 -26.72
C MET A 591 5.56 15.58 -27.87
N ALA A 592 5.82 16.11 -29.08
CA ALA A 592 5.07 15.74 -30.28
C ALA A 592 5.19 14.23 -30.59
N ARG A 593 6.38 13.64 -30.44
CA ARG A 593 6.60 12.18 -30.62
C ARG A 593 5.89 11.33 -29.56
N ALA A 594 5.72 11.86 -28.36
CA ALA A 594 5.08 11.17 -27.24
C ALA A 594 3.55 11.34 -27.23
N GLY A 595 2.97 12.08 -28.19
CA GLY A 595 1.53 12.28 -28.32
C GLY A 595 0.95 13.40 -27.45
N LEU A 596 1.78 14.34 -26.97
CA LEU A 596 1.28 15.52 -26.27
C LEU A 596 0.76 16.58 -27.27
N PRO A 597 -0.25 17.38 -26.88
CA PRO A 597 -0.70 18.53 -27.68
C PRO A 597 0.43 19.52 -28.01
N ASP A 598 0.51 19.93 -29.28
CA ASP A 598 1.59 20.78 -29.82
C ASP A 598 1.59 22.22 -29.26
N ASP A 599 0.48 22.67 -28.68
CA ASP A 599 0.28 24.04 -28.24
C ASP A 599 0.61 24.29 -26.76
N ILE A 600 1.05 23.26 -26.03
CA ILE A 600 1.44 23.40 -24.62
C ILE A 600 2.62 24.37 -24.48
N PRO A 601 2.47 25.47 -23.73
CA PRO A 601 3.55 26.42 -23.54
C PRO A 601 4.67 25.84 -22.67
N VAL A 602 5.90 25.87 -23.20
CA VAL A 602 7.12 25.51 -22.47
C VAL A 602 7.85 26.78 -22.05
N HIS A 603 7.90 27.03 -20.75
CA HIS A 603 8.56 28.13 -20.07
C HIS A 603 9.90 27.67 -19.50
N THR A 604 10.99 28.27 -19.98
CA THR A 604 12.34 27.97 -19.48
C THR A 604 12.77 29.03 -18.48
N VAL A 605 13.02 28.62 -17.23
CA VAL A 605 13.44 29.50 -16.13
C VAL A 605 14.96 29.53 -16.05
N LYS A 606 15.54 30.74 -15.92
CA LYS A 606 16.99 30.92 -15.84
C LYS A 606 17.57 30.37 -14.53
N LYS A 607 18.87 30.07 -14.54
CA LYS A 607 19.62 29.72 -13.33
C LYS A 607 19.51 30.87 -12.31
N HIS A 608 19.16 30.57 -11.07
CA HIS A 608 18.87 31.51 -9.96
C HIS A 608 17.52 32.24 -9.99
N GLN A 609 16.70 32.05 -11.02
CA GLN A 609 15.30 32.47 -11.00
C GLN A 609 14.43 31.32 -10.46
N SER A 610 13.34 31.66 -9.78
CA SER A 610 12.39 30.69 -9.22
C SER A 610 11.24 30.44 -10.19
N LYS A 611 10.73 29.21 -10.22
CA LYS A 611 9.53 28.87 -10.98
C LYS A 611 8.29 29.60 -10.45
N ALA A 612 8.29 30.00 -9.19
CA ALA A 612 7.20 30.73 -8.55
C ALA A 612 6.81 32.00 -9.31
N GLU A 613 7.77 32.68 -9.97
CA GLU A 613 7.49 33.88 -10.75
C GLU A 613 6.58 33.57 -11.94
N VAL A 614 6.87 32.52 -12.69
CA VAL A 614 6.08 32.11 -13.86
C VAL A 614 4.70 31.58 -13.45
N ILE A 615 4.62 30.89 -12.31
CA ILE A 615 3.39 30.26 -11.82
C ILE A 615 2.40 31.31 -11.31
N LEU A 616 2.89 32.34 -10.62
CA LEU A 616 2.06 33.34 -9.94
C LEU A 616 1.78 34.59 -10.79
N GLU A 617 2.47 34.79 -11.91
CA GLU A 617 2.31 35.96 -12.76
C GLU A 617 0.95 35.97 -13.47
N GLY A 618 0.06 36.90 -13.09
CA GLY A 618 -1.17 37.22 -13.81
C GLY A 618 -2.35 36.26 -13.59
N ASN A 619 -2.27 35.35 -12.60
CA ASN A 619 -3.27 34.29 -12.40
C ASN A 619 -4.07 34.47 -11.11
N GLU A 620 -5.41 34.50 -11.22
CA GLU A 620 -6.35 34.60 -10.09
C GLU A 620 -7.15 33.29 -9.82
N GLY A 621 -6.93 32.24 -10.62
CA GLY A 621 -7.66 30.96 -10.54
C GLY A 621 -7.04 29.90 -9.61
N THR A 622 -7.65 28.72 -9.59
CA THR A 622 -7.12 27.52 -8.92
C THR A 622 -5.95 26.97 -9.72
N ILE A 623 -4.78 26.86 -9.08
CA ILE A 623 -3.55 26.44 -9.74
C ILE A 623 -3.06 25.14 -9.12
N LEU A 624 -2.67 24.18 -9.96
CA LEU A 624 -1.93 22.97 -9.60
C LEU A 624 -0.48 23.07 -10.08
N PHE A 625 0.48 22.87 -9.17
CA PHE A 625 1.90 22.83 -9.50
C PHE A 625 2.52 21.48 -9.13
N VAL A 626 3.15 20.80 -10.09
CA VAL A 626 3.77 19.48 -9.93
C VAL A 626 5.27 19.57 -10.22
N ASP A 627 6.10 19.16 -9.26
CA ASP A 627 7.56 19.22 -9.35
C ASP A 627 8.22 18.19 -8.43
N ASP A 628 9.31 17.54 -8.86
CA ASP A 628 10.06 16.57 -8.07
C ASP A 628 10.98 17.22 -7.00
N SER A 629 11.23 18.51 -7.13
CA SER A 629 12.09 19.28 -6.25
C SER A 629 11.30 19.96 -5.13
N VAL A 630 11.51 19.49 -3.90
CA VAL A 630 10.92 20.13 -2.72
C VAL A 630 11.37 21.58 -2.55
N ALA A 631 12.56 21.95 -3.05
CA ALA A 631 13.06 23.31 -2.95
C ALA A 631 12.20 24.30 -3.77
N GLU A 632 11.65 23.86 -4.90
CA GLU A 632 10.73 24.69 -5.70
C GLU A 632 9.42 24.89 -4.94
N HIS A 633 8.91 23.83 -4.30
CA HIS A 633 7.71 23.92 -3.48
C HIS A 633 7.87 24.81 -2.25
N MET A 634 9.06 24.92 -1.68
CA MET A 634 9.33 25.72 -0.48
C MET A 634 9.62 27.20 -0.77
N ASP A 635 9.45 27.68 -2.00
CA ASP A 635 9.49 29.13 -2.28
C ASP A 635 8.41 29.86 -1.46
N GLU A 636 8.79 30.89 -0.70
CA GLU A 636 7.88 31.61 0.19
C GLU A 636 6.64 32.15 -0.53
N ARG A 637 6.78 32.50 -1.82
CA ARG A 637 5.66 33.03 -2.62
C ARG A 637 4.63 31.95 -2.90
N LEU A 638 5.07 30.72 -3.19
CA LEU A 638 4.17 29.57 -3.37
C LEU A 638 3.59 29.09 -2.04
N MET A 639 4.35 29.17 -0.94
CA MET A 639 3.85 28.80 0.38
C MET A 639 2.73 29.71 0.89
N ARG A 640 2.75 30.99 0.53
CA ARG A 640 1.75 31.99 0.94
C ARG A 640 0.61 32.15 -0.07
N SER A 641 0.65 31.44 -1.20
CA SER A 641 -0.39 31.52 -2.23
C SER A 641 -1.45 30.44 -2.06
N GLY A 642 -2.49 30.52 -2.89
CA GLY A 642 -3.56 29.51 -2.94
C GLY A 642 -3.21 28.25 -3.75
N VAL A 643 -1.98 28.11 -4.24
CA VAL A 643 -1.58 27.05 -5.19
C VAL A 643 -1.60 25.67 -4.52
N PHE A 644 -2.25 24.70 -5.17
CA PHE A 644 -2.13 23.29 -4.83
C PHE A 644 -0.82 22.75 -5.39
N ARG A 645 -0.05 22.05 -4.56
CA ARG A 645 1.30 21.62 -4.88
C ARG A 645 1.45 20.13 -4.72
N VAL A 646 2.12 19.51 -5.69
CA VAL A 646 2.48 18.09 -5.66
C VAL A 646 3.98 17.95 -5.75
N LEU A 647 4.58 17.48 -4.65
CA LEU A 647 5.97 17.00 -4.66
C LEU A 647 6.01 15.63 -5.31
N PHE A 648 6.35 15.62 -6.60
CA PHE A 648 6.29 14.46 -7.46
C PHE A 648 7.35 13.42 -7.08
N GLY A 649 6.93 12.17 -6.96
CA GLY A 649 7.79 11.02 -6.80
C GLY A 649 7.53 10.04 -7.93
N ARG A 650 8.45 9.91 -8.88
CA ARG A 650 8.27 8.95 -9.97
C ARG A 650 8.34 7.53 -9.44
N ALA A 651 7.31 6.73 -9.71
CA ALA A 651 7.40 5.28 -9.58
C ALA A 651 8.49 4.78 -10.54
N LEU A 652 9.56 4.19 -10.02
CA LEU A 652 10.54 3.51 -10.87
C LEU A 652 9.89 2.23 -11.37
N SER A 653 9.38 2.28 -12.60
CA SER A 653 8.87 1.11 -13.35
C SER A 653 9.98 0.11 -13.65
#